data_AF-E0LZI8-F1
#
_entry.id   AF-E0LZI8-F1
#
_cell.length_a   1.000
_cell.length_b   1.000
_cell.length_c   1.000
_cell.angle_alpha   90.00
_cell.angle_beta   90.00
_cell.angle_gamma   90.00
#
_symmetry.space_group_name_H-M   'P 1'
#
loop_
_entity.id
_entity.type
_entity.pdbx_description
1 polymer ?
#
loop_
_entity_poly.entity_id
_entity_poly.type
_entity_poly.pdbx_seq_one_letter_code
_entity_poly.pdbx_strand_id
1 'polypeptide(L)'
;MLNPEFIDKIYGVGSYVLINCSSEFSSYFLSAGYTVFDIQDCKKAVAFDADNNYDYLIINFRTSNDNIGFNDFIENHFRCYNHYKKILFNIDEGTQKLSQSVEFQSIIKNYGFKHDIITTDLLAIYPAAQSCIPLISVTLAPYHDGAIKKENSLRELTQYVRPNETVGVIYENCDYFSDLISQTSIIRDIKKFKNDQSFFKGVRFINDVNERIGRGKKKYFDCIFILSGTSEITNLDALIKYSENLSPGGRIIFSSDSFQDLRPGNRFEVEVAYTNNERLISNNFCGCDIIQNDLDGYFVVMKDPLNDIDKFEYIEKTYLYSSPPMNLIMFQRDYHNPWLLKAMVEFPTRNKNKFALKRYAEKILKEYDDTLPDFAAAIAILGYQSFSDEQNIPFIIDKVIHYVHDVDKIKKKSAHQMRWLISLSVLGAELLKLNNKKNEALKLYLKAISYPFNKFSPTIGTKVLQAYYNIAMILYMSGDKISSINYLSEGLEKGIDILNVSYEELLGKKEKPLVFTLFIYHDIIDWMIKIIYLKNHLGFHDNLIPSLNSNVWSILLKERMDAIKNMNSMIKERDNTISTQGGMLEERMNGINELELVIHAQQRLIEERWEAMQEMEKMIIERDNTISELKNLI
;
A
#
# COMPACT_ATOMS: atom_id res chain seq x y z
N MET A 1 13.21 21.35 -15.53
CA MET A 1 13.97 20.19 -16.04
C MET A 1 13.48 18.96 -15.32
N LEU A 2 13.34 17.85 -16.05
CA LEU A 2 12.93 16.56 -15.48
C LEU A 2 13.94 16.09 -14.42
N ASN A 3 13.46 15.63 -13.27
CA ASN A 3 14.31 15.01 -12.25
C ASN A 3 14.52 13.53 -12.61
N PRO A 4 15.77 13.07 -12.86
CA PRO A 4 16.04 11.69 -13.27
C PRO A 4 15.69 10.65 -12.19
N GLU A 5 15.84 10.97 -10.89
CA GLU A 5 15.42 10.09 -9.79
C GLU A 5 13.92 9.84 -9.78
N PHE A 6 13.15 10.86 -10.17
CA PHE A 6 11.71 10.74 -10.22
C PHE A 6 11.27 9.84 -11.38
N ILE A 7 11.90 10.01 -12.54
CA ILE A 7 11.62 9.16 -13.70
C ILE A 7 12.01 7.71 -13.43
N ASP A 8 13.16 7.46 -12.79
CA ASP A 8 13.56 6.11 -12.38
C ASP A 8 12.54 5.47 -11.43
N LYS A 9 11.96 6.23 -10.49
CA LYS A 9 10.89 5.69 -9.62
C LYS A 9 9.61 5.31 -10.35
N ILE A 10 9.30 5.92 -11.49
CA ILE A 10 8.07 5.63 -12.25
C ILE A 10 8.31 4.57 -13.33
N TYR A 11 9.43 4.65 -14.05
CA TYR A 11 9.73 3.79 -15.20
C TYR A 11 10.57 2.58 -14.78
N GLY A 12 11.42 2.72 -13.77
CA GLY A 12 12.17 1.64 -13.15
C GLY A 12 13.37 1.16 -13.95
N VAL A 13 13.90 0.00 -13.57
CA VAL A 13 15.05 -0.61 -14.22
C VAL A 13 14.75 -0.94 -15.68
N GLY A 14 15.66 -0.58 -16.60
CA GLY A 14 15.56 -0.96 -18.01
C GLY A 14 16.56 -0.24 -18.91
N SER A 15 16.32 -0.34 -20.22
CA SER A 15 17.13 0.32 -21.25
C SER A 15 16.44 1.60 -21.74
N TYR A 16 17.15 2.72 -21.66
CA TYR A 16 16.66 4.08 -21.93
C TYR A 16 17.28 4.66 -23.20
N VAL A 17 16.45 5.26 -24.04
CA VAL A 17 16.88 6.20 -25.08
C VAL A 17 16.51 7.59 -24.64
N LEU A 18 17.50 8.48 -24.60
CA LEU A 18 17.36 9.86 -24.15
C LEU A 18 17.63 10.77 -25.34
N ILE A 19 16.68 11.62 -25.70
CA ILE A 19 16.83 12.57 -26.80
C ILE A 19 16.79 13.99 -26.24
N ASN A 20 17.81 14.78 -26.59
CA ASN A 20 17.99 16.17 -26.17
C ASN A 20 17.97 16.38 -24.64
N CYS A 21 18.31 15.35 -23.88
CA CYS A 21 18.40 15.42 -22.42
C CYS A 21 19.77 15.97 -21.99
N SER A 22 19.87 16.55 -20.78
CA SER A 22 21.15 17.03 -20.26
C SER A 22 22.08 15.87 -19.93
N SER A 23 23.39 16.14 -19.97
CA SER A 23 24.41 15.17 -19.56
C SER A 23 24.27 14.73 -18.10
N GLU A 24 23.80 15.60 -17.21
CA GLU A 24 23.48 15.25 -15.81
C GLU A 24 22.35 14.22 -15.74
N PHE A 25 21.32 14.37 -16.59
CA PHE A 25 20.18 13.46 -16.65
C PHE A 25 20.60 12.07 -17.15
N SER A 26 21.42 12.00 -18.20
CA SER A 26 21.95 10.72 -18.70
C SER A 26 22.96 10.07 -17.75
N SER A 27 23.81 10.88 -17.11
CA SER A 27 24.79 10.41 -16.12
C SER A 27 24.13 9.72 -14.92
N TYR A 28 22.93 10.15 -14.52
CA TYR A 28 22.19 9.48 -13.45
C TYR A 28 21.88 8.01 -13.80
N PHE A 29 21.25 7.77 -14.95
CA PHE A 29 20.86 6.42 -15.36
C PHE A 29 22.08 5.53 -15.66
N LEU A 30 23.14 6.10 -16.23
CA LEU A 30 24.42 5.41 -16.39
C LEU A 30 25.02 5.02 -15.02
N SER A 31 24.95 5.92 -14.02
CA SER A 31 25.44 5.64 -12.67
C SER A 31 24.61 4.57 -11.94
N ALA A 32 23.32 4.46 -12.26
CA ALA A 32 22.43 3.40 -11.79
C ALA A 32 22.67 2.04 -12.49
N GLY A 33 23.55 1.99 -13.50
CA GLY A 33 23.89 0.79 -14.26
C GLY A 33 22.92 0.45 -15.39
N TYR A 34 22.08 1.39 -15.81
CA TYR A 34 21.12 1.18 -16.90
C TYR A 34 21.79 1.33 -18.26
N THR A 35 21.21 0.68 -19.28
CA THR A 35 21.61 0.93 -20.65
C THR A 35 21.04 2.28 -21.08
N VAL A 36 21.91 3.23 -21.41
CA VAL A 36 21.50 4.57 -21.84
C VAL A 36 22.05 4.84 -23.22
N PHE A 37 21.18 5.23 -24.15
CA PHE A 37 21.57 5.78 -25.43
C PHE A 37 21.20 7.25 -25.48
N ASP A 38 22.20 8.13 -25.42
CA ASP A 38 22.03 9.57 -25.35
C ASP A 38 22.21 10.20 -26.74
N ILE A 39 21.15 10.84 -27.23
CA ILE A 39 21.08 11.51 -28.52
C ILE A 39 20.94 13.00 -28.28
N GLN A 40 22.01 13.75 -28.53
CA GLN A 40 22.04 15.20 -28.34
C GLN A 40 21.38 15.99 -29.50
N ASP A 41 20.93 15.30 -30.56
CA ASP A 41 20.25 15.90 -31.72
C ASP A 41 19.17 14.95 -32.28
N CYS A 42 17.91 15.35 -32.15
CA CYS A 42 16.73 14.65 -32.71
C CYS A 42 16.90 14.22 -34.17
N LYS A 43 17.55 15.02 -35.03
CA LYS A 43 17.71 14.69 -36.47
C LYS A 43 18.61 13.48 -36.70
N LYS A 44 19.47 13.15 -35.74
CA LYS A 44 20.33 11.96 -35.77
C LYS A 44 19.62 10.71 -35.23
N ALA A 45 18.44 10.86 -34.61
CA ALA A 45 17.64 9.74 -34.11
C ALA A 45 17.02 8.89 -35.25
N VAL A 46 16.92 9.43 -36.47
CA VAL A 46 16.39 8.71 -37.65
C VAL A 46 17.34 7.61 -38.16
N ALA A 47 18.64 7.71 -37.83
CA ALA A 47 19.66 6.72 -38.18
C ALA A 47 19.84 5.62 -37.11
N PHE A 48 18.94 5.58 -36.12
CA PHE A 48 19.00 4.63 -35.03
C PHE A 48 18.49 3.26 -35.48
N ASP A 49 19.33 2.24 -35.31
CA ASP A 49 18.97 0.85 -35.58
C ASP A 49 18.07 0.33 -34.45
N ALA A 50 16.78 0.18 -34.75
CA ALA A 50 15.75 -0.26 -33.80
C ALA A 50 15.88 -1.74 -33.40
N ASP A 51 16.90 -2.45 -33.91
CA ASP A 51 17.19 -3.85 -33.59
C ASP A 51 17.68 -4.05 -32.14
N ASN A 52 18.05 -2.99 -31.43
CA ASN A 52 18.29 -3.05 -29.99
C ASN A 52 16.97 -2.83 -29.22
N ASN A 53 16.57 -3.81 -28.41
CA ASN A 53 15.37 -3.73 -27.57
C ASN A 53 15.58 -2.74 -26.41
N TYR A 54 15.21 -1.48 -26.60
CA TYR A 54 15.11 -0.49 -25.52
C TYR A 54 13.71 -0.48 -24.90
N ASP A 55 13.63 -0.30 -23.59
CA ASP A 55 12.37 -0.32 -22.83
C ASP A 55 11.68 1.03 -22.82
N TYR A 56 12.45 2.12 -22.69
CA TYR A 56 11.92 3.46 -22.44
C TYR A 56 12.55 4.51 -23.36
N LEU A 57 11.74 5.48 -23.78
CA LEU A 57 12.18 6.61 -24.60
C LEU A 57 11.80 7.92 -23.90
N ILE A 58 12.77 8.81 -23.69
CA ILE A 58 12.55 10.13 -23.09
C ILE A 58 13.04 11.18 -24.08
N ILE A 59 12.15 12.11 -24.44
CA ILE A 59 12.40 13.13 -25.45
C ILE A 59 12.18 14.50 -24.82
N ASN A 60 13.22 15.30 -24.76
CA ASN A 60 13.12 16.70 -24.39
C ASN A 60 12.96 17.56 -25.66
N PHE A 61 11.73 17.71 -26.12
CA PHE A 61 11.38 18.41 -27.34
C PHE A 61 11.28 19.92 -27.09
N ARG A 62 11.90 20.72 -27.97
CA ARG A 62 11.77 22.18 -27.91
C ARG A 62 11.49 22.74 -29.30
N THR A 63 10.35 23.40 -29.45
CA THR A 63 9.86 23.94 -30.73
C THR A 63 10.87 24.92 -31.35
N SER A 64 11.57 25.68 -30.51
CA SER A 64 12.62 26.63 -30.92
C SER A 64 13.89 25.97 -31.48
N ASN A 65 14.16 24.72 -31.11
CA ASN A 65 15.40 24.02 -31.46
C ASN A 65 15.19 23.03 -32.61
N ASP A 66 14.03 22.39 -32.66
CA ASP A 66 13.76 21.28 -33.58
C ASP A 66 13.25 21.74 -34.96
N ASN A 67 12.82 23.01 -35.10
CA ASN A 67 12.35 23.64 -36.37
C ASN A 67 11.26 22.87 -37.13
N ILE A 68 10.49 22.02 -36.43
CA ILE A 68 9.41 21.18 -36.95
C ILE A 68 8.26 21.24 -35.94
N GLY A 69 7.01 21.28 -36.42
CA GLY A 69 5.83 21.24 -35.54
C GLY A 69 5.75 19.91 -34.78
N PHE A 70 5.20 19.92 -33.56
CA PHE A 70 5.16 18.72 -32.71
C PHE A 70 4.44 17.54 -33.39
N ASN A 71 3.29 17.74 -34.04
CA ASN A 71 2.58 16.66 -34.75
C ASN A 71 3.39 16.10 -35.92
N ASP A 72 4.04 16.97 -36.72
CA ASP A 72 4.92 16.56 -37.82
C ASP A 72 6.13 15.77 -37.29
N PHE A 73 6.66 16.15 -36.12
CA PHE A 73 7.72 15.41 -35.47
C PHE A 73 7.27 13.98 -35.12
N ILE A 74 6.09 13.83 -34.51
CA ILE A 74 5.50 12.53 -34.16
C ILE A 74 5.34 11.68 -35.43
N GLU A 75 4.70 12.21 -36.48
CA GLU A 75 4.43 11.45 -37.71
C GLU A 75 5.70 10.99 -38.43
N ASN A 76 6.76 11.80 -38.40
CA ASN A 76 8.02 11.49 -39.05
C ASN A 76 8.88 10.46 -38.29
N HIS A 77 8.77 10.39 -36.96
CA HIS A 77 9.72 9.61 -36.13
C HIS A 77 9.07 8.40 -35.43
N PHE A 78 7.75 8.38 -35.20
CA PHE A 78 7.10 7.29 -34.44
C PHE A 78 7.09 5.92 -35.12
N ARG A 79 7.31 5.86 -36.44
CA ARG A 79 7.44 4.58 -37.16
C ARG A 79 8.52 3.69 -36.57
N CYS A 80 9.56 4.26 -35.96
CA CYS A 80 10.70 3.56 -35.38
C CYS A 80 10.51 3.21 -33.88
N TYR A 81 9.38 3.56 -33.27
CA TYR A 81 9.21 3.54 -31.81
C TYR A 81 8.22 2.50 -31.29
N ASN A 82 7.65 1.62 -32.12
CA ASN A 82 6.64 0.64 -31.71
C ASN A 82 7.12 -0.42 -30.69
N HIS A 83 8.42 -0.51 -30.41
CA HIS A 83 9.01 -1.48 -29.49
C HIS A 83 9.16 -0.99 -28.04
N TYR A 84 9.01 0.31 -27.78
CA TYR A 84 9.12 0.86 -26.42
C TYR A 84 7.90 0.52 -25.56
N LYS A 85 8.13 0.27 -24.27
CA LYS A 85 7.07 0.06 -23.27
C LYS A 85 6.40 1.39 -22.90
N LYS A 86 7.20 2.44 -22.69
CA LYS A 86 6.75 3.80 -22.36
C LYS A 86 7.58 4.87 -23.08
N ILE A 87 6.95 5.99 -23.41
CA ILE A 87 7.59 7.16 -24.01
C ILE A 87 7.23 8.39 -23.17
N LEU A 88 8.19 9.25 -22.86
CA LEU A 88 7.96 10.51 -22.15
C LEU A 88 8.42 11.68 -23.01
N PHE A 89 7.50 12.57 -23.38
CA PHE A 89 7.87 13.87 -23.93
C PHE A 89 7.95 14.90 -22.82
N ASN A 90 9.01 15.69 -22.78
CA ASN A 90 9.05 16.96 -22.09
C ASN A 90 9.04 18.06 -23.14
N ILE A 91 8.03 18.92 -23.11
CA ILE A 91 7.73 19.93 -24.14
C ILE A 91 7.72 21.34 -23.56
N ASP A 92 7.62 22.36 -24.41
CA ASP A 92 7.47 23.76 -23.98
C ASP A 92 6.02 24.04 -23.52
N GLU A 93 5.80 25.02 -22.62
CA GLU A 93 4.45 25.41 -22.14
C GLU A 93 3.47 25.75 -23.29
N GLY A 94 3.97 26.34 -24.39
CA GLY A 94 3.16 26.68 -25.57
C GLY A 94 2.64 25.48 -26.35
N THR A 95 3.27 24.30 -26.20
CA THR A 95 2.97 23.07 -26.96
C THR A 95 2.05 22.12 -26.18
N GLN A 96 1.79 22.39 -24.89
CA GLN A 96 0.97 21.53 -24.02
C GLN A 96 -0.47 21.35 -24.52
N LYS A 97 -1.07 22.41 -25.09
CA LYS A 97 -2.47 22.36 -25.57
C LYS A 97 -2.68 21.36 -26.70
N LEU A 98 -1.63 21.00 -27.45
CA LEU A 98 -1.70 20.00 -28.52
C LEU A 98 -1.88 18.57 -27.99
N SER A 99 -1.38 18.26 -26.78
CA SER A 99 -1.52 16.93 -26.17
C SER A 99 -2.97 16.54 -25.86
N GLN A 100 -3.84 17.55 -25.72
CA GLN A 100 -5.28 17.40 -25.46
C GLN A 100 -6.11 17.41 -26.75
N SER A 101 -5.47 17.53 -27.92
CA SER A 101 -6.18 17.53 -29.21
C SER A 101 -6.57 16.11 -29.63
N VAL A 102 -7.76 15.97 -30.22
CA VAL A 102 -8.25 14.70 -30.79
C VAL A 102 -7.31 14.18 -31.88
N GLU A 103 -6.67 15.09 -32.61
CA GLU A 103 -5.70 14.79 -33.66
C GLU A 103 -4.45 14.10 -33.11
N PHE A 104 -3.83 14.65 -32.07
CA PHE A 104 -2.66 14.05 -31.42
C PHE A 104 -2.96 12.64 -30.88
N GLN A 105 -4.10 12.45 -30.22
CA GLN A 105 -4.54 11.14 -29.73
C GLN A 105 -4.71 10.12 -30.86
N SER A 106 -5.24 10.55 -32.00
CA SER A 106 -5.37 9.70 -33.19
C SER A 106 -4.00 9.30 -33.76
N ILE A 107 -3.05 10.23 -33.80
CA ILE A 107 -1.70 9.99 -34.33
C ILE A 107 -0.94 8.97 -33.47
N ILE A 108 -0.84 9.17 -32.15
CA ILE A 108 -0.08 8.26 -31.27
C ILE A 108 -0.68 6.85 -31.26
N LYS A 109 -2.01 6.75 -31.38
CA LYS A 109 -2.73 5.47 -31.43
C LYS A 109 -2.39 4.67 -32.68
N ASN A 110 -2.25 5.34 -33.84
CA ASN A 110 -1.82 4.71 -35.09
C ASN A 110 -0.43 4.07 -34.97
N TYR A 111 0.40 4.55 -34.05
CA TYR A 111 1.75 4.03 -33.78
C TYR A 111 1.84 3.11 -32.57
N GLY A 112 0.70 2.68 -32.01
CA GLY A 112 0.68 1.72 -30.92
C GLY A 112 0.98 2.31 -29.55
N PHE A 113 0.76 3.62 -29.35
CA PHE A 113 0.87 4.29 -28.05
C PHE A 113 -0.43 5.00 -27.64
N LYS A 114 -0.68 5.07 -26.34
CA LYS A 114 -1.77 5.84 -25.72
C LYS A 114 -1.19 6.74 -24.64
N HIS A 115 -1.93 7.77 -24.24
CA HIS A 115 -1.52 8.63 -23.14
C HIS A 115 -1.47 7.83 -21.82
N ASP A 116 -0.37 7.92 -21.07
CA ASP A 116 -0.21 7.25 -19.77
C ASP A 116 -0.73 8.16 -18.66
N ILE A 117 -2.06 8.20 -18.52
CA ILE A 117 -2.77 9.07 -17.59
C ILE A 117 -2.25 8.90 -16.15
N ILE A 118 -1.93 7.67 -15.74
CA ILE A 118 -1.41 7.38 -14.40
C ILE A 118 -0.05 8.05 -14.19
N THR A 119 0.86 7.95 -15.17
CA THR A 119 2.13 8.67 -15.11
C THR A 119 1.93 10.19 -15.15
N THR A 120 0.96 10.69 -15.94
CA THR A 120 0.61 12.12 -15.99
C THR A 120 0.21 12.64 -14.61
N ASP A 121 -0.61 11.87 -13.89
CA ASP A 121 -1.05 12.20 -12.55
C ASP A 121 0.10 12.21 -11.53
N LEU A 122 1.00 11.22 -11.60
CA LEU A 122 2.20 11.19 -10.75
C LEU A 122 3.09 12.42 -11.01
N LEU A 123 3.24 12.81 -12.27
CA LEU A 123 3.99 14.01 -12.68
C LEU A 123 3.29 15.29 -12.21
N ALA A 124 1.95 15.34 -12.18
CA ALA A 124 1.19 16.54 -11.82
C ALA A 124 1.42 17.01 -10.36
N ILE A 125 1.83 16.11 -9.47
CA ILE A 125 2.23 16.44 -8.09
C ILE A 125 3.49 17.34 -8.06
N TYR A 126 4.27 17.35 -9.15
CA TYR A 126 5.51 18.11 -9.28
C TYR A 126 5.33 19.26 -10.28
N PRO A 127 5.39 20.53 -9.85
CA PRO A 127 5.21 21.69 -10.73
C PRO A 127 6.15 21.69 -11.95
N ALA A 128 7.36 21.16 -11.79
CA ALA A 128 8.38 21.07 -12.85
C ALA A 128 8.08 20.02 -13.94
N ALA A 129 7.04 19.20 -13.77
CA ALA A 129 6.65 18.13 -14.69
C ALA A 129 5.31 18.37 -15.40
N GLN A 130 4.70 19.55 -15.21
CA GLN A 130 3.49 19.96 -15.96
C GLN A 130 3.71 19.97 -17.47
N SER A 131 4.95 20.15 -17.92
CA SER A 131 5.40 20.13 -19.32
C SER A 131 5.55 18.74 -19.94
N CYS A 132 5.08 17.68 -19.28
CA CYS A 132 5.34 16.31 -19.72
C CYS A 132 4.11 15.64 -20.35
N ILE A 133 4.32 14.90 -21.43
CA ILE A 133 3.33 14.03 -22.08
C ILE A 133 3.86 12.59 -22.00
N PRO A 134 3.46 11.81 -20.99
CA PRO A 134 3.81 10.40 -20.91
C PRO A 134 2.86 9.58 -21.79
N LEU A 135 3.42 8.56 -22.44
CA LEU A 135 2.75 7.61 -23.30
C LEU A 135 3.13 6.18 -22.88
N ILE A 136 2.22 5.25 -23.11
CA ILE A 136 2.37 3.82 -22.83
C ILE A 136 1.90 3.00 -24.04
N SER A 137 2.53 1.86 -24.29
CA SER A 137 2.16 0.99 -25.41
C SER A 137 0.69 0.51 -25.36
N VAL A 138 0.02 0.47 -26.52
CA VAL A 138 -1.40 0.11 -26.74
C VAL A 138 -1.63 -1.41 -26.74
N THR A 139 -0.57 -2.21 -26.62
CA THR A 139 -0.68 -3.64 -26.27
C THR A 139 -1.39 -3.88 -24.92
N LEU A 140 -1.75 -2.80 -24.20
CA LEU A 140 -2.64 -2.73 -23.05
C LEU A 140 -4.00 -2.10 -23.47
N ALA A 141 -5.08 -2.87 -23.35
CA ALA A 141 -6.47 -2.67 -23.83
C ALA A 141 -7.09 -1.22 -23.77
N PRO A 142 -8.14 -0.94 -24.58
CA PRO A 142 -8.56 0.43 -24.94
C PRO A 142 -9.59 1.04 -23.98
N TYR A 143 -9.49 2.34 -23.64
CA TYR A 143 -10.60 3.11 -23.01
C TYR A 143 -10.87 4.47 -23.62
N HIS A 144 -12.09 4.95 -23.33
CA HIS A 144 -12.65 6.27 -23.58
C HIS A 144 -12.45 7.19 -22.36
N ASP A 145 -12.42 8.48 -22.64
CA ASP A 145 -12.05 9.56 -21.72
C ASP A 145 -13.23 10.05 -20.87
N GLY A 146 -12.96 10.34 -19.59
CA GLY A 146 -13.87 11.07 -18.70
C GLY A 146 -14.07 10.47 -17.29
N ALA A 147 -13.17 10.76 -16.34
CA ALA A 147 -13.43 10.98 -14.90
C ALA A 147 -12.13 11.09 -14.05
N ILE A 148 -11.22 12.02 -14.39
CA ILE A 148 -9.81 11.96 -13.95
C ILE A 148 -9.56 12.37 -12.48
N LYS A 149 -10.42 13.17 -11.82
CA LYS A 149 -10.16 13.62 -10.43
C LYS A 149 -10.45 12.59 -9.33
N LYS A 150 -11.35 11.61 -9.54
CA LYS A 150 -11.75 10.63 -8.50
C LYS A 150 -10.78 9.45 -8.41
N GLU A 151 -9.94 9.23 -9.43
CA GLU A 151 -9.25 7.96 -9.63
C GLU A 151 -7.84 7.89 -9.02
N ASN A 152 -7.15 9.02 -8.85
CA ASN A 152 -5.88 9.08 -8.09
C ASN A 152 -6.05 8.69 -6.62
N SER A 153 -7.14 9.14 -6.00
CA SER A 153 -7.45 8.77 -4.62
C SER A 153 -7.62 7.25 -4.49
N LEU A 154 -8.10 6.55 -5.53
CA LEU A 154 -8.27 5.09 -5.51
C LEU A 154 -6.95 4.32 -5.47
N ARG A 155 -5.80 4.97 -5.78
CA ARG A 155 -4.47 4.35 -5.63
C ARG A 155 -4.24 3.85 -4.22
N GLU A 156 -4.72 4.58 -3.21
CA GLU A 156 -4.63 4.18 -1.81
C GLU A 156 -5.30 2.81 -1.58
N LEU A 157 -6.35 2.48 -2.32
CA LEU A 157 -7.08 1.21 -2.16
C LEU A 157 -6.32 0.02 -2.75
N THR A 158 -5.35 0.21 -3.64
CA THR A 158 -4.61 -0.91 -4.24
C THR A 158 -3.68 -1.58 -3.23
N GLN A 159 -3.29 -0.90 -2.15
CA GLN A 159 -2.46 -1.45 -1.07
C GLN A 159 -3.06 -2.68 -0.38
N TYR A 160 -4.37 -2.90 -0.50
CA TYR A 160 -5.07 -4.02 0.13
C TYR A 160 -5.06 -5.30 -0.73
N VAL A 161 -4.61 -5.19 -1.98
CA VAL A 161 -4.39 -6.34 -2.89
C VAL A 161 -3.07 -7.01 -2.50
N ARG A 162 -3.11 -8.32 -2.23
CA ARG A 162 -1.87 -9.05 -1.89
C ARG A 162 -1.13 -9.50 -3.16
N PRO A 163 0.19 -9.74 -3.07
CA PRO A 163 0.96 -10.20 -4.22
C PRO A 163 0.39 -11.48 -4.87
N ASN A 164 0.35 -11.48 -6.20
CA ASN A 164 -0.09 -12.59 -7.06
C ASN A 164 -1.55 -13.07 -6.83
N GLU A 165 -2.39 -12.23 -6.23
CA GLU A 165 -3.81 -12.53 -6.07
C GLU A 165 -4.58 -12.38 -7.39
N THR A 166 -5.78 -12.99 -7.43
CA THR A 166 -6.74 -12.82 -8.52
C THR A 166 -7.77 -11.77 -8.12
N VAL A 167 -7.87 -10.69 -8.90
CA VAL A 167 -8.68 -9.52 -8.57
C VAL A 167 -9.89 -9.43 -9.50
N GLY A 168 -11.08 -9.20 -8.93
CA GLY A 168 -12.29 -8.84 -9.68
C GLY A 168 -12.56 -7.34 -9.57
N VAL A 169 -12.77 -6.65 -10.68
CA VAL A 169 -13.11 -5.22 -10.70
C VAL A 169 -14.50 -5.04 -11.30
N ILE A 170 -15.45 -4.57 -10.48
CA ILE A 170 -16.81 -4.22 -10.87
C ILE A 170 -16.92 -2.69 -10.88
N TYR A 171 -16.67 -2.11 -12.05
CA TYR A 171 -16.58 -0.66 -12.24
C TYR A 171 -16.81 -0.29 -13.70
N GLU A 172 -17.45 0.86 -13.95
CA GLU A 172 -17.67 1.34 -15.32
C GLU A 172 -16.37 1.67 -16.03
N ASN A 173 -15.38 2.24 -15.30
CA ASN A 173 -14.02 2.49 -15.82
C ASN A 173 -13.05 1.37 -15.45
N CYS A 174 -13.48 0.12 -15.57
CA CYS A 174 -12.70 -1.02 -15.09
C CYS A 174 -11.33 -1.19 -15.79
N ASP A 175 -11.11 -0.74 -17.03
CA ASP A 175 -9.75 -0.87 -17.60
C ASP A 175 -8.77 0.14 -17.00
N TYR A 176 -9.16 1.41 -16.82
CA TYR A 176 -8.28 2.39 -16.16
C TYR A 176 -7.85 1.87 -14.79
N PHE A 177 -8.82 1.45 -13.98
CA PHE A 177 -8.52 0.98 -12.64
C PHE A 177 -7.71 -0.32 -12.65
N SER A 178 -7.95 -1.23 -13.61
CA SER A 178 -7.12 -2.43 -13.77
C SER A 178 -5.67 -2.10 -14.11
N ASP A 179 -5.44 -1.10 -14.96
CA ASP A 179 -4.11 -0.60 -15.30
C ASP A 179 -3.45 0.02 -14.05
N LEU A 180 -4.19 0.81 -13.26
CA LEU A 180 -3.71 1.37 -11.99
C LEU A 180 -3.28 0.30 -10.99
N ILE A 181 -4.09 -0.75 -10.79
CA ILE A 181 -3.70 -1.85 -9.89
C ILE A 181 -2.44 -2.54 -10.45
N SER A 182 -2.39 -2.80 -11.77
CA SER A 182 -1.24 -3.47 -12.41
C SER A 182 0.08 -2.69 -12.30
N GLN A 183 0.01 -1.37 -12.25
CA GLN A 183 1.18 -0.51 -12.06
C GLN A 183 1.60 -0.38 -10.58
N THR A 184 0.71 -0.67 -9.64
CA THR A 184 0.94 -0.43 -8.21
C THR A 184 1.01 -1.70 -7.38
N SER A 185 0.72 -2.87 -7.96
CA SER A 185 0.66 -4.15 -7.26
C SER A 185 1.15 -5.30 -8.15
N ILE A 186 1.77 -6.30 -7.52
CA ILE A 186 2.13 -7.57 -8.18
C ILE A 186 0.87 -8.42 -8.22
N ILE A 187 0.29 -8.66 -9.40
CA ILE A 187 -1.01 -9.35 -9.54
C ILE A 187 -0.87 -10.53 -10.48
N ARG A 188 -1.66 -11.57 -10.24
CA ARG A 188 -1.69 -12.74 -11.13
C ARG A 188 -2.65 -12.59 -12.29
N ASP A 189 -3.86 -12.09 -12.01
CA ASP A 189 -4.93 -11.94 -13.00
C ASP A 189 -5.95 -10.90 -12.51
N ILE A 190 -6.46 -10.08 -13.44
CA ILE A 190 -7.53 -9.11 -13.19
C ILE A 190 -8.70 -9.43 -14.12
N LYS A 191 -9.88 -9.70 -13.55
CA LYS A 191 -11.13 -9.83 -14.30
C LYS A 191 -11.97 -8.57 -14.16
N LYS A 192 -12.42 -8.07 -15.30
CA LYS A 192 -13.05 -6.76 -15.43
C LYS A 192 -14.53 -6.93 -15.75
N PHE A 193 -15.37 -6.18 -15.04
CA PHE A 193 -16.82 -6.26 -15.13
C PHE A 193 -17.37 -4.83 -15.05
N LYS A 194 -18.30 -4.47 -15.94
CA LYS A 194 -18.86 -3.12 -15.96
C LYS A 194 -19.83 -2.86 -14.81
N ASN A 195 -20.54 -3.91 -14.38
CA ASN A 195 -21.55 -3.87 -13.34
C ASN A 195 -21.81 -5.27 -12.74
N ASP A 196 -22.64 -5.33 -11.70
CA ASP A 196 -23.05 -6.56 -11.02
C ASP A 196 -23.56 -7.65 -11.97
N GLN A 197 -24.44 -7.29 -12.91
CA GLN A 197 -25.02 -8.25 -13.83
C GLN A 197 -23.95 -8.92 -14.70
N SER A 198 -22.98 -8.13 -15.19
CA SER A 198 -21.85 -8.66 -15.96
C SER A 198 -20.93 -9.53 -15.12
N PHE A 199 -20.72 -9.19 -13.85
CA PHE A 199 -19.96 -9.99 -12.90
C PHE A 199 -20.60 -11.36 -12.69
N PHE A 200 -21.88 -11.41 -12.27
CA PHE A 200 -22.55 -12.68 -11.99
C PHE A 200 -22.70 -13.55 -13.25
N LYS A 201 -22.92 -12.96 -14.43
CA LYS A 201 -22.91 -13.70 -15.70
C LYS A 201 -21.54 -14.30 -16.00
N GLY A 202 -20.48 -13.51 -15.85
CA GLY A 202 -19.10 -13.95 -16.11
C GLY A 202 -18.66 -15.05 -15.14
N VAL A 203 -18.97 -14.91 -13.86
CA VAL A 203 -18.66 -15.91 -12.83
C VAL A 203 -19.38 -17.23 -13.05
N ARG A 204 -20.67 -17.22 -13.43
CA ARG A 204 -21.41 -18.44 -13.81
C ARG A 204 -20.72 -19.17 -14.95
N PHE A 205 -20.40 -18.45 -16.02
CA PHE A 205 -19.68 -19.04 -17.16
C PHE A 205 -18.33 -19.65 -16.75
N ILE A 206 -17.55 -18.96 -15.91
CA ILE A 206 -16.26 -19.45 -15.42
C ILE A 206 -16.43 -20.76 -14.62
N ASN A 207 -17.47 -20.85 -13.78
CA ASN A 207 -17.75 -22.04 -12.98
C ASN A 207 -18.24 -23.20 -13.85
N ASP A 208 -19.16 -22.97 -14.79
CA ASP A 208 -19.64 -23.98 -15.73
C ASP A 208 -18.50 -24.62 -16.54
N VAL A 209 -17.54 -23.80 -16.99
CA VAL A 209 -16.35 -24.27 -17.70
C VAL A 209 -15.46 -25.14 -16.80
N ASN A 210 -15.27 -24.77 -15.53
CA ASN A 210 -14.46 -25.58 -14.61
C ASN A 210 -15.12 -26.93 -14.29
N GLU A 211 -16.44 -26.94 -14.09
CA GLU A 211 -17.20 -28.17 -13.84
C GLU A 211 -17.06 -29.14 -15.03
N ARG A 212 -17.15 -28.64 -16.26
CA ARG A 212 -16.96 -29.46 -17.48
C ARG A 212 -15.54 -30.02 -17.63
N ILE A 213 -14.51 -29.33 -17.13
CA ILE A 213 -13.10 -29.76 -17.20
C ILE A 213 -12.74 -30.72 -16.04
N GLY A 214 -13.69 -31.04 -15.15
CA GLY A 214 -13.46 -31.96 -14.03
C GLY A 214 -12.59 -31.38 -12.91
N ARG A 215 -12.40 -30.05 -12.87
CA ARG A 215 -11.77 -29.38 -11.72
C ARG A 215 -12.85 -29.13 -10.67
N GLY A 216 -13.06 -30.09 -9.77
CA GLY A 216 -14.17 -30.09 -8.80
C GLY A 216 -14.24 -28.96 -7.75
N LYS A 217 -13.39 -27.92 -7.85
CA LYS A 217 -13.40 -26.77 -6.92
C LYS A 217 -13.63 -25.45 -7.67
N LYS A 218 -14.44 -24.56 -7.07
CA LYS A 218 -14.82 -23.26 -7.67
C LYS A 218 -13.60 -22.37 -7.91
N LYS A 219 -13.59 -21.65 -9.03
CA LYS A 219 -12.68 -20.50 -9.20
C LYS A 219 -13.16 -19.36 -8.30
N TYR A 220 -12.19 -18.65 -7.74
CA TYR A 220 -12.43 -17.58 -6.79
C TYR A 220 -11.50 -16.39 -7.06
N PHE A 221 -11.98 -15.24 -6.64
CA PHE A 221 -11.19 -14.03 -6.44
C PHE A 221 -10.64 -14.01 -5.02
N ASP A 222 -9.50 -13.35 -4.84
CA ASP A 222 -8.95 -13.06 -3.52
C ASP A 222 -9.27 -11.63 -3.08
N CYS A 223 -9.50 -10.73 -4.04
CA CYS A 223 -9.95 -9.37 -3.82
C CYS A 223 -10.99 -8.97 -4.86
N ILE A 224 -12.06 -8.30 -4.44
CA ILE A 224 -13.10 -7.78 -5.33
C ILE A 224 -13.29 -6.28 -5.06
N PHE A 225 -13.14 -5.46 -6.09
CA PHE A 225 -13.50 -4.05 -6.08
C PHE A 225 -14.92 -3.86 -6.61
N ILE A 226 -15.77 -3.18 -5.84
CA ILE A 226 -17.15 -2.84 -6.20
C ILE A 226 -17.26 -1.32 -6.17
N LEU A 227 -16.94 -0.68 -7.30
CA LEU A 227 -16.87 0.79 -7.40
C LEU A 227 -17.99 1.37 -8.28
N SER A 228 -18.88 0.50 -8.79
CA SER A 228 -20.08 0.94 -9.52
C SER A 228 -21.10 1.53 -8.54
N GLY A 229 -21.46 2.80 -8.73
CA GLY A 229 -22.48 3.50 -7.94
C GLY A 229 -23.89 2.92 -8.06
N THR A 230 -24.10 1.91 -8.90
CA THR A 230 -25.38 1.18 -9.02
C THR A 230 -25.58 0.10 -7.95
N SER A 231 -24.55 -0.19 -7.14
CA SER A 231 -24.57 -1.27 -6.16
C SER A 231 -25.14 -0.77 -4.84
N GLU A 232 -26.39 -1.10 -4.51
CA GLU A 232 -26.99 -0.76 -3.21
C GLU A 232 -26.37 -1.59 -2.07
N ILE A 233 -25.24 -1.12 -1.52
CA ILE A 233 -24.58 -1.74 -0.36
C ILE A 233 -24.91 -0.89 0.87
N THR A 234 -25.94 -1.29 1.62
CA THR A 234 -26.39 -0.59 2.83
C THR A 234 -25.91 -1.24 4.12
N ASN A 235 -25.58 -2.54 4.08
CA ASN A 235 -25.09 -3.33 5.21
C ASN A 235 -24.19 -4.49 4.73
N LEU A 236 -23.59 -5.24 5.67
CA LEU A 236 -22.69 -6.35 5.36
C LEU A 236 -23.39 -7.55 4.69
N ASP A 237 -24.70 -7.73 4.90
CA ASP A 237 -25.45 -8.83 4.28
C ASP A 237 -25.61 -8.64 2.76
N ALA A 238 -25.63 -7.39 2.28
CA ALA A 238 -25.64 -7.08 0.85
C ALA A 238 -24.41 -7.65 0.10
N LEU A 239 -23.31 -7.91 0.81
CA LEU A 239 -22.08 -8.45 0.25
C LEU A 239 -22.08 -9.98 0.11
N ILE A 240 -23.05 -10.67 0.73
CA ILE A 240 -23.10 -12.14 0.76
C ILE A 240 -23.12 -12.73 -0.65
N LYS A 241 -23.80 -12.09 -1.60
CA LYS A 241 -23.87 -12.54 -3.01
C LYS A 241 -22.49 -12.63 -3.69
N TYR A 242 -21.51 -11.81 -3.30
CA TYR A 242 -20.15 -11.88 -3.83
C TYR A 242 -19.28 -12.92 -3.10
N SER A 243 -19.65 -13.30 -1.87
CA SER A 243 -18.88 -14.23 -1.05
C SER A 243 -18.77 -15.64 -1.67
N GLU A 244 -19.68 -16.02 -2.57
CA GLU A 244 -19.66 -17.32 -3.24
C GLU A 244 -18.45 -17.55 -4.15
N ASN A 245 -17.79 -16.48 -4.57
CA ASN A 245 -16.61 -16.49 -5.42
C ASN A 245 -15.45 -15.69 -4.84
N LEU A 246 -15.47 -15.47 -3.52
CA LEU A 246 -14.38 -14.86 -2.77
C LEU A 246 -13.77 -15.89 -1.81
N SER A 247 -12.43 -16.02 -1.84
CA SER A 247 -11.73 -16.93 -0.94
C SER A 247 -11.92 -16.55 0.54
N PRO A 248 -11.86 -17.51 1.48
CA PRO A 248 -11.80 -17.21 2.90
C PRO A 248 -10.59 -16.31 3.20
N GLY A 249 -10.80 -15.23 3.96
CA GLY A 249 -9.77 -14.19 4.18
C GLY A 249 -9.51 -13.27 2.98
N GLY A 250 -10.30 -13.39 1.91
CA GLY A 250 -10.30 -12.46 0.78
C GLY A 250 -11.00 -11.14 1.11
N ARG A 251 -10.72 -10.08 0.34
CA ARG A 251 -11.23 -8.73 0.59
C ARG A 251 -12.30 -8.30 -0.41
N ILE A 252 -13.24 -7.47 0.06
CA ILE A 252 -14.10 -6.66 -0.79
C ILE A 252 -13.82 -5.20 -0.46
N ILE A 253 -13.61 -4.40 -1.50
CA ILE A 253 -13.40 -2.96 -1.40
C ILE A 253 -14.53 -2.31 -2.17
N PHE A 254 -15.32 -1.46 -1.51
CA PHE A 254 -16.50 -0.89 -2.14
C PHE A 254 -16.72 0.56 -1.73
N SER A 255 -17.48 1.30 -2.56
CA SER A 255 -18.00 2.62 -2.22
C SER A 255 -19.49 2.55 -1.88
N SER A 256 -19.92 3.30 -0.88
CA SER A 256 -21.34 3.47 -0.54
C SER A 256 -21.59 4.71 0.31
N ASP A 257 -22.50 5.56 -0.14
CA ASP A 257 -22.97 6.72 0.61
C ASP A 257 -23.95 6.31 1.73
N SER A 258 -24.61 5.17 1.57
CA SER A 258 -25.65 4.69 2.50
C SER A 258 -25.15 3.69 3.54
N PHE A 259 -23.92 3.17 3.39
CA PHE A 259 -23.37 2.19 4.33
C PHE A 259 -23.00 2.86 5.66
N GLN A 260 -23.62 2.40 6.75
CA GLN A 260 -23.32 2.88 8.11
C GLN A 260 -23.07 1.72 9.10
N ASP A 261 -23.12 0.47 8.63
CA ASP A 261 -23.07 -0.71 9.49
C ASP A 261 -21.64 -1.08 9.88
N LEU A 262 -21.12 -0.42 10.92
CA LEU A 262 -19.81 -0.74 11.52
C LEU A 262 -19.95 -1.68 12.72
N ARG A 263 -20.85 -2.65 12.65
CA ARG A 263 -20.95 -3.74 13.64
C ARG A 263 -20.19 -4.97 13.13
N PRO A 264 -19.71 -5.86 14.04
CA PRO A 264 -19.15 -7.14 13.63
C PRO A 264 -20.18 -7.93 12.81
N GLY A 265 -19.79 -8.39 11.63
CA GLY A 265 -20.64 -9.20 10.75
C GLY A 265 -20.39 -10.70 10.93
N ASN A 266 -21.38 -11.52 10.56
CA ASN A 266 -21.26 -12.99 10.63
C ASN A 266 -20.36 -13.58 9.52
N ARG A 267 -20.21 -12.87 8.41
CA ARG A 267 -19.43 -13.33 7.24
C ARG A 267 -18.32 -12.38 6.81
N PHE A 268 -18.38 -11.14 7.25
CA PHE A 268 -17.44 -10.09 6.88
C PHE A 268 -17.07 -9.27 8.11
N GLU A 269 -15.82 -8.86 8.14
CA GLU A 269 -15.28 -7.94 9.12
C GLU A 269 -14.80 -6.68 8.43
N VAL A 270 -15.21 -5.52 8.94
CA VAL A 270 -14.72 -4.23 8.43
C VAL A 270 -13.29 -4.02 8.91
N GLU A 271 -12.36 -3.89 7.98
CA GLU A 271 -10.96 -3.57 8.27
C GLU A 271 -10.78 -2.06 8.37
N VAL A 272 -11.33 -1.32 7.39
CA VAL A 272 -11.11 0.12 7.23
C VAL A 272 -12.38 0.81 6.71
N ALA A 273 -12.65 1.99 7.26
CA ALA A 273 -13.64 2.93 6.76
C ALA A 273 -12.95 4.26 6.41
N TYR A 274 -13.17 4.76 5.20
CA TYR A 274 -12.68 6.05 4.76
C TYR A 274 -13.77 7.12 4.92
N THR A 275 -13.43 8.24 5.53
CA THR A 275 -14.37 9.32 5.82
C THR A 275 -13.81 10.70 5.54
N ASN A 276 -14.65 11.69 5.23
CA ASN A 276 -14.28 13.11 5.36
C ASN A 276 -14.74 13.68 6.72
N ASN A 277 -14.48 14.97 6.96
CA ASN A 277 -14.88 15.64 8.20
C ASN A 277 -16.40 15.82 8.36
N GLU A 278 -17.18 15.62 7.29
CA GLU A 278 -18.63 15.84 7.28
C GLU A 278 -19.42 14.56 7.59
N ARG A 279 -18.87 13.39 7.27
CA ARG A 279 -19.50 12.09 7.54
C ARG A 279 -19.30 11.65 9.00
N LEU A 280 -20.31 11.91 9.83
CA LEU A 280 -20.37 11.44 11.21
C LEU A 280 -20.57 9.92 11.29
N ILE A 281 -19.48 9.16 11.52
CA ILE A 281 -19.58 7.79 12.00
C ILE A 281 -19.95 7.85 13.49
N SER A 282 -21.24 7.62 13.78
CA SER A 282 -21.75 7.76 15.15
C SER A 282 -21.26 6.68 16.11
N ASN A 283 -20.93 5.46 15.64
CA ASN A 283 -20.37 4.39 16.47
C ASN A 283 -19.56 3.35 15.66
N ASN A 284 -18.28 3.18 15.99
CA ASN A 284 -17.41 2.14 15.43
C ASN A 284 -17.38 0.87 16.32
N PHE A 285 -18.46 0.10 16.32
CA PHE A 285 -18.60 -1.07 17.19
C PHE A 285 -17.68 -2.25 16.79
N CYS A 286 -17.31 -2.35 15.52
CA CYS A 286 -16.41 -3.40 15.01
C CYS A 286 -14.93 -3.08 15.28
N GLY A 287 -14.61 -1.83 15.61
CA GLY A 287 -13.26 -1.34 15.90
C GLY A 287 -12.34 -1.25 14.69
N CYS A 288 -12.90 -0.99 13.50
CA CYS A 288 -12.12 -0.83 12.27
C CYS A 288 -11.27 0.45 12.31
N ASP A 289 -10.26 0.54 11.45
CA ASP A 289 -9.50 1.79 11.30
C ASP A 289 -10.37 2.82 10.56
N ILE A 290 -10.37 4.06 11.03
CA ILE A 290 -11.03 5.19 10.36
C ILE A 290 -9.93 6.07 9.76
N ILE A 291 -9.95 6.22 8.44
CA ILE A 291 -8.96 7.02 7.70
C ILE A 291 -9.65 8.25 7.12
N GLN A 292 -9.14 9.42 7.47
CA GLN A 292 -9.65 10.68 6.96
C GLN A 292 -8.91 11.11 5.70
N ASN A 293 -9.60 11.15 4.55
CA ASN A 293 -9.09 11.61 3.25
C ASN A 293 -10.24 11.78 2.22
N ASP A 294 -9.87 12.00 0.96
CA ASP A 294 -10.81 12.21 -0.16
C ASP A 294 -11.55 10.94 -0.62
N LEU A 295 -11.34 9.79 0.02
CA LEU A 295 -12.08 8.55 -0.23
C LEU A 295 -13.28 8.41 0.70
N ASP A 296 -13.98 9.49 1.01
CA ASP A 296 -15.19 9.41 1.82
C ASP A 296 -16.17 8.36 1.26
N GLY A 297 -16.66 7.49 2.14
CA GLY A 297 -17.60 6.43 1.77
C GLY A 297 -17.01 5.20 1.12
N TYR A 298 -15.69 5.03 1.13
CA TYR A 298 -15.05 3.76 0.76
C TYR A 298 -14.80 2.88 1.99
N PHE A 299 -14.96 1.58 1.80
CA PHE A 299 -14.82 0.59 2.86
C PHE A 299 -13.99 -0.58 2.37
N VAL A 300 -13.19 -1.15 3.29
CA VAL A 300 -12.46 -2.39 3.08
C VAL A 300 -12.99 -3.41 4.08
N VAL A 301 -13.52 -4.52 3.57
CA VAL A 301 -14.00 -5.63 4.39
C VAL A 301 -13.29 -6.91 4.01
N MET A 302 -13.07 -7.78 4.99
CA MET A 302 -12.49 -9.10 4.81
C MET A 302 -13.56 -10.16 5.06
N LYS A 303 -13.65 -11.14 4.16
CA LYS A 303 -14.47 -12.34 4.40
C LYS A 303 -13.88 -13.12 5.57
N ASP A 304 -14.70 -13.45 6.55
CA ASP A 304 -14.32 -14.25 7.72
C ASP A 304 -13.61 -15.54 7.24
N PRO A 305 -12.34 -15.77 7.64
CA PRO A 305 -11.55 -16.89 7.17
C PRO A 305 -12.00 -18.25 7.73
N LEU A 306 -12.94 -18.26 8.68
CA LEU A 306 -13.51 -19.46 9.28
C LEU A 306 -14.75 -19.96 8.54
N ASN A 307 -15.24 -19.19 7.56
CA ASN A 307 -16.38 -19.58 6.74
C ASN A 307 -15.94 -20.15 5.39
N ASP A 308 -16.71 -21.11 4.87
CA ASP A 308 -16.53 -21.70 3.54
C ASP A 308 -15.16 -22.37 3.28
N ILE A 309 -14.45 -22.81 4.33
CA ILE A 309 -13.09 -23.35 4.23
C ILE A 309 -12.96 -24.50 3.22
N ASP A 310 -13.98 -25.37 3.16
CA ASP A 310 -14.01 -26.56 2.30
C ASP A 310 -14.55 -26.28 0.89
N LYS A 311 -15.17 -25.12 0.66
CA LYS A 311 -15.75 -24.77 -0.65
C LYS A 311 -14.68 -24.37 -1.67
N PHE A 312 -13.49 -23.98 -1.21
CA PHE A 312 -12.41 -23.45 -2.04
C PHE A 312 -11.14 -24.28 -1.90
N GLU A 313 -10.33 -24.31 -2.96
CA GLU A 313 -8.99 -24.88 -2.88
C GLU A 313 -8.02 -23.84 -2.32
N TYR A 314 -7.41 -24.14 -1.18
CA TYR A 314 -6.29 -23.34 -0.72
C TYR A 314 -5.11 -23.49 -1.69
N ILE A 315 -4.65 -22.35 -2.19
CA ILE A 315 -3.42 -22.25 -2.99
C ILE A 315 -2.62 -21.12 -2.38
N GLU A 316 -1.39 -21.41 -1.97
CA GLU A 316 -0.46 -20.34 -1.61
C GLU A 316 -0.13 -19.55 -2.88
N LYS A 317 -0.42 -18.25 -2.87
CA LYS A 317 -0.27 -17.36 -4.03
C LYS A 317 0.72 -16.25 -3.72
N THR A 318 0.80 -15.80 -2.47
CA THR A 318 1.73 -14.73 -2.05
C THR A 318 3.15 -15.08 -2.48
N TYR A 319 3.51 -16.35 -2.33
CA TYR A 319 4.80 -16.90 -2.72
C TYR A 319 4.70 -17.74 -3.99
N LEU A 320 5.71 -17.61 -4.85
CA LEU A 320 5.74 -18.25 -6.18
C LEU A 320 5.83 -19.79 -6.13
N TYR A 321 6.19 -20.37 -4.98
CA TYR A 321 6.34 -21.80 -4.74
C TYR A 321 6.33 -22.07 -3.23
N SER A 322 6.17 -23.34 -2.83
CA SER A 322 6.00 -23.77 -1.44
C SER A 322 7.23 -24.45 -0.81
N SER A 323 8.25 -24.80 -1.60
CA SER A 323 9.50 -25.40 -1.11
C SER A 323 10.61 -25.32 -2.17
N PRO A 324 11.88 -25.11 -1.78
CA PRO A 324 12.38 -24.83 -0.41
C PRO A 324 12.13 -23.38 0.08
N PRO A 325 12.27 -23.01 1.37
CA PRO A 325 12.53 -23.84 2.54
C PRO A 325 11.43 -24.88 2.78
N MET A 326 11.80 -26.06 3.28
CA MET A 326 10.96 -27.26 3.19
C MET A 326 9.62 -27.16 3.93
N ASN A 327 9.59 -26.50 5.10
CA ASN A 327 8.39 -26.45 5.94
C ASN A 327 7.81 -25.06 6.15
N LEU A 328 8.55 -23.99 5.80
CA LEU A 328 8.27 -22.63 6.22
C LEU A 328 6.88 -22.14 5.80
N ILE A 329 6.44 -22.51 4.60
CA ILE A 329 5.18 -22.09 3.98
C ILE A 329 4.22 -23.25 3.69
N MET A 330 4.41 -24.38 4.38
CA MET A 330 3.59 -25.59 4.23
C MET A 330 2.31 -25.55 5.07
N PHE A 331 1.56 -24.45 5.01
CA PHE A 331 0.32 -24.26 5.77
C PHE A 331 -0.76 -25.24 5.36
N GLN A 332 -0.94 -25.49 4.05
CA GLN A 332 -1.90 -26.48 3.53
C GLN A 332 -1.67 -27.89 4.07
N ARG A 333 -0.41 -28.24 4.39
CA ARG A 333 -0.05 -29.55 4.92
C ARG A 333 -0.33 -29.67 6.41
N ASP A 334 -0.05 -28.62 7.17
CA ASP A 334 0.02 -28.70 8.64
C ASP A 334 -1.16 -28.05 9.38
N TYR A 335 -1.89 -27.12 8.75
CA TYR A 335 -3.06 -26.46 9.34
C TYR A 335 -4.35 -27.17 8.94
N HIS A 336 -5.33 -27.15 9.84
CA HIS A 336 -6.69 -27.54 9.50
C HIS A 336 -7.32 -26.50 8.57
N ASN A 337 -7.16 -25.21 8.88
CA ASN A 337 -7.58 -24.09 8.05
C ASN A 337 -6.36 -23.29 7.55
N PRO A 338 -5.82 -23.60 6.37
CA PRO A 338 -4.66 -22.89 5.83
C PRO A 338 -4.94 -21.42 5.46
N TRP A 339 -6.21 -21.02 5.32
CA TRP A 339 -6.58 -19.62 5.04
C TRP A 339 -6.22 -18.66 6.18
N LEU A 340 -6.04 -19.18 7.40
CA LEU A 340 -5.62 -18.40 8.57
C LEU A 340 -4.27 -17.72 8.39
N LEU A 341 -3.39 -18.25 7.52
CA LEU A 341 -2.13 -17.61 7.20
C LEU A 341 -2.35 -16.15 6.78
N LYS A 342 -3.18 -15.94 5.77
CA LYS A 342 -3.41 -14.65 5.11
C LYS A 342 -4.35 -13.74 5.89
N ALA A 343 -5.14 -14.29 6.81
CA ALA A 343 -6.13 -13.53 7.57
C ALA A 343 -5.68 -13.19 8.99
N MET A 344 -4.84 -14.02 9.62
CA MET A 344 -4.45 -13.86 11.03
C MET A 344 -2.94 -13.82 11.27
N VAL A 345 -2.16 -14.66 10.60
CA VAL A 345 -0.77 -14.94 11.02
C VAL A 345 0.24 -13.98 10.38
N GLU A 346 0.16 -13.78 9.07
CA GLU A 346 1.24 -13.16 8.31
C GLU A 346 1.08 -11.64 8.19
N PHE A 347 2.18 -10.91 8.38
CA PHE A 347 2.28 -9.48 8.12
C PHE A 347 2.97 -9.26 6.76
N PRO A 348 2.50 -8.33 5.90
CA PRO A 348 1.42 -7.36 6.11
C PRO A 348 0.02 -7.86 5.68
N THR A 349 -0.14 -9.15 5.37
CA THR A 349 -1.32 -9.66 4.65
C THR A 349 -2.58 -9.86 5.50
N ARG A 350 -2.41 -10.12 6.81
CA ARG A 350 -3.48 -10.35 7.79
C ARG A 350 -4.45 -9.18 7.93
N ASN A 351 -5.56 -9.44 8.61
CA ASN A 351 -6.53 -8.40 8.96
C ASN A 351 -5.87 -7.34 9.86
N LYS A 352 -6.04 -6.05 9.51
CA LYS A 352 -5.48 -4.93 10.27
C LYS A 352 -6.32 -4.58 11.51
N ASN A 353 -7.62 -4.91 11.51
CA ASN A 353 -8.51 -4.69 12.65
C ASN A 353 -8.19 -5.69 13.78
N LYS A 354 -7.59 -5.19 14.86
CA LYS A 354 -7.22 -5.99 16.04
C LYS A 354 -8.42 -6.66 16.72
N PHE A 355 -9.60 -6.06 16.66
CA PHE A 355 -10.81 -6.61 17.27
C PHE A 355 -11.39 -7.75 16.41
N ALA A 356 -11.29 -7.66 15.08
CA ALA A 356 -11.62 -8.77 14.18
C ALA A 356 -10.69 -9.97 14.44
N LEU A 357 -9.37 -9.72 14.55
CA LEU A 357 -8.40 -10.76 14.92
C LEU A 357 -8.74 -11.43 16.26
N LYS A 358 -9.17 -10.65 17.26
CA LYS A 358 -9.61 -11.17 18.57
C LYS A 358 -10.82 -12.09 18.41
N ARG A 359 -11.85 -11.66 17.67
CA ARG A 359 -13.06 -12.46 17.41
C ARG A 359 -12.75 -13.78 16.70
N TYR A 360 -11.90 -13.76 15.68
CA TYR A 360 -11.45 -14.99 15.02
C TYR A 360 -10.73 -15.93 15.99
N ALA A 361 -9.82 -15.39 16.81
CA ALA A 361 -9.08 -16.18 17.78
C ALA A 361 -10.01 -16.80 18.84
N GLU A 362 -10.94 -16.04 19.41
CA GLU A 362 -11.91 -16.54 20.39
C GLU A 362 -12.80 -17.66 19.81
N LYS A 363 -13.21 -17.54 18.55
CA LYS A 363 -13.99 -18.58 17.86
C LYS A 363 -13.16 -19.85 17.64
N ILE A 364 -11.90 -19.73 17.19
CA ILE A 364 -10.98 -20.87 17.07
C ILE A 364 -10.77 -21.55 18.41
N LEU A 365 -10.52 -20.81 19.49
CA LEU A 365 -10.30 -21.39 20.83
C LEU A 365 -11.53 -22.14 21.37
N LYS A 366 -12.72 -21.87 20.84
CA LYS A 366 -13.97 -22.52 21.21
C LYS A 366 -14.27 -23.76 20.35
N GLU A 367 -13.91 -23.73 19.08
CA GLU A 367 -14.40 -24.68 18.07
C GLU A 367 -13.33 -25.67 17.58
N TYR A 368 -12.04 -25.33 17.67
CA TYR A 368 -10.96 -26.13 17.08
C TYR A 368 -10.28 -26.99 18.14
N ASP A 369 -9.70 -28.12 17.70
CA ASP A 369 -8.89 -29.01 18.53
C ASP A 369 -7.64 -28.27 19.06
N ASP A 370 -7.39 -28.41 20.36
CA ASP A 370 -6.37 -27.67 21.10
C ASP A 370 -4.93 -28.11 20.81
N THR A 371 -4.74 -29.15 20.00
CA THR A 371 -3.42 -29.61 19.54
C THR A 371 -3.04 -29.09 18.15
N LEU A 372 -3.96 -28.39 17.46
CA LEU A 372 -3.76 -27.90 16.11
C LEU A 372 -2.93 -26.61 16.05
N PRO A 373 -2.13 -26.40 14.98
CA PRO A 373 -1.48 -25.12 14.72
C PRO A 373 -2.43 -23.92 14.65
N ASP A 374 -3.66 -24.13 14.19
CA ASP A 374 -4.74 -23.14 14.15
C ASP A 374 -5.04 -22.59 15.56
N PHE A 375 -5.17 -23.49 16.55
CA PHE A 375 -5.41 -23.14 17.94
C PHE A 375 -4.24 -22.34 18.52
N ALA A 376 -3.00 -22.76 18.24
CA ALA A 376 -1.83 -22.01 18.64
C ALA A 376 -1.74 -20.60 18.01
N ALA A 377 -2.15 -20.45 16.75
CA ALA A 377 -2.21 -19.14 16.11
C ALA A 377 -3.20 -18.21 16.84
N ALA A 378 -4.35 -18.74 17.27
CA ALA A 378 -5.31 -17.99 18.07
C ALA A 378 -4.76 -17.57 19.44
N ILE A 379 -4.08 -18.48 20.17
CA ILE A 379 -3.37 -18.14 21.42
C ILE A 379 -2.37 -17.01 21.18
N ALA A 380 -1.58 -17.09 20.10
CA ALA A 380 -0.56 -16.10 19.80
C ALA A 380 -1.16 -14.70 19.57
N ILE A 381 -2.26 -14.60 18.84
CA ILE A 381 -2.97 -13.32 18.62
C ILE A 381 -3.41 -12.71 19.95
N LEU A 382 -4.13 -13.47 20.77
CA LEU A 382 -4.63 -12.96 22.05
C LEU A 382 -3.49 -12.64 23.02
N GLY A 383 -2.43 -13.45 23.03
CA GLY A 383 -1.26 -13.20 23.88
C GLY A 383 -0.49 -11.95 23.48
N TYR A 384 -0.29 -11.69 22.19
CA TYR A 384 0.32 -10.42 21.76
C TYR A 384 -0.57 -9.21 22.05
N GLN A 385 -1.89 -9.36 22.02
CA GLN A 385 -2.81 -8.28 22.41
C GLN A 385 -2.85 -8.04 23.94
N SER A 386 -2.56 -9.08 24.73
CA SER A 386 -2.54 -8.99 26.20
C SER A 386 -1.39 -8.13 26.75
N PHE A 387 -0.38 -7.78 25.93
CA PHE A 387 0.61 -6.76 26.31
C PHE A 387 -0.01 -5.37 26.52
N SER A 388 -1.18 -5.10 25.94
CA SER A 388 -1.92 -3.85 26.13
C SER A 388 -3.16 -4.01 27.03
N ASP A 389 -3.50 -5.25 27.40
CA ASP A 389 -4.67 -5.60 28.22
C ASP A 389 -4.29 -6.72 29.20
N GLU A 390 -3.77 -6.32 30.37
CA GLU A 390 -3.18 -7.24 31.34
C GLU A 390 -4.19 -8.22 31.97
N GLN A 391 -5.50 -7.91 31.91
CA GLN A 391 -6.54 -8.72 32.53
C GLN A 391 -6.63 -10.14 31.91
N ASN A 392 -6.29 -10.26 30.63
CA ASN A 392 -6.35 -11.53 29.91
C ASN A 392 -5.10 -12.41 30.11
N ILE A 393 -4.02 -11.88 30.71
CA ILE A 393 -2.75 -12.58 30.82
C ILE A 393 -2.87 -13.96 31.51
N PRO A 394 -3.54 -14.11 32.67
CA PRO A 394 -3.62 -15.41 33.35
C PRO A 394 -4.32 -16.48 32.50
N PHE A 395 -5.40 -16.11 31.81
CA PHE A 395 -6.12 -17.01 30.92
C PHE A 395 -5.25 -17.46 29.74
N ILE A 396 -4.49 -16.54 29.13
CA ILE A 396 -3.61 -16.89 28.01
C ILE A 396 -2.44 -17.77 28.45
N ILE A 397 -1.84 -17.50 29.62
CA ILE A 397 -0.78 -18.35 30.17
C ILE A 397 -1.28 -19.79 30.37
N ASP A 398 -2.49 -19.96 30.91
CA ASP A 398 -3.10 -21.28 31.08
C ASP A 398 -3.24 -22.00 29.72
N LYS A 399 -3.74 -21.30 28.69
CA LYS A 399 -3.85 -21.86 27.33
C LYS A 399 -2.50 -22.22 26.72
N VAL A 400 -1.47 -21.40 26.93
CA VAL A 400 -0.09 -21.70 26.48
C VAL A 400 0.43 -22.98 27.16
N ILE A 401 0.28 -23.08 28.48
CA ILE A 401 0.77 -24.24 29.24
C ILE A 401 0.06 -25.52 28.80
N HIS A 402 -1.26 -25.48 28.63
CA HIS A 402 -2.05 -26.60 28.14
C HIS A 402 -1.62 -27.03 26.72
N TYR A 403 -1.55 -26.08 25.77
CA TYR A 403 -1.09 -26.38 24.40
C TYR A 403 0.31 -27.03 24.40
N VAL A 404 1.25 -26.43 25.13
CA VAL A 404 2.62 -26.94 25.21
C VAL A 404 2.64 -28.35 25.78
N HIS A 405 1.88 -28.60 26.85
CA HIS A 405 1.82 -29.90 27.50
C HIS A 405 1.23 -30.99 26.59
N ASP A 406 0.12 -30.71 25.91
CA ASP A 406 -0.61 -31.74 25.15
C ASP A 406 0.04 -32.01 23.79
N VAL A 407 0.53 -30.98 23.10
CA VAL A 407 1.28 -31.17 21.86
C VAL A 407 2.62 -31.87 22.13
N ASP A 408 3.25 -31.67 23.29
CA ASP A 408 4.51 -32.35 23.61
C ASP A 408 4.37 -33.88 23.70
N LYS A 409 3.19 -34.39 24.07
CA LYS A 409 2.89 -35.83 24.10
C LYS A 409 2.74 -36.45 22.71
N ILE A 410 2.51 -35.63 21.67
CA ILE A 410 2.35 -36.12 20.30
C ILE A 410 3.67 -36.69 19.80
N LYS A 411 3.68 -37.97 19.42
CA LYS A 411 4.89 -38.67 18.96
C LYS A 411 5.43 -38.12 17.64
N LYS A 412 4.53 -37.85 16.67
CA LYS A 412 4.88 -37.34 15.34
C LYS A 412 4.27 -35.96 15.15
N LYS A 413 4.97 -34.94 15.65
CA LYS A 413 4.57 -33.53 15.53
C LYS A 413 4.76 -33.05 14.08
N SER A 414 3.84 -32.20 13.60
CA SER A 414 4.03 -31.47 12.35
C SER A 414 5.10 -30.37 12.52
N ALA A 415 5.63 -29.87 11.41
CA ALA A 415 6.64 -28.80 11.47
C ALA A 415 6.05 -27.52 12.09
N HIS A 416 4.78 -27.19 11.77
CA HIS A 416 4.12 -26.04 12.39
C HIS A 416 3.74 -26.25 13.85
N GLN A 417 3.47 -27.48 14.31
CA GLN A 417 3.37 -27.75 15.74
C GLN A 417 4.71 -27.45 16.45
N MET A 418 5.85 -27.84 15.85
CA MET A 418 7.18 -27.50 16.38
C MET A 418 7.42 -25.98 16.44
N ARG A 419 7.05 -25.26 15.38
CA ARG A 419 7.10 -23.78 15.34
C ARG A 419 6.34 -23.17 16.52
N TRP A 420 5.12 -23.65 16.77
CA TRP A 420 4.25 -23.10 17.81
C TRP A 420 4.70 -23.47 19.21
N LEU A 421 5.24 -24.67 19.44
CA LEU A 421 5.84 -25.04 20.72
C LEU A 421 6.95 -24.07 21.13
N ILE A 422 7.83 -23.67 20.20
CA ILE A 422 8.87 -22.66 20.44
C ILE A 422 8.24 -21.29 20.67
N SER A 423 7.37 -20.84 19.75
CA SER A 423 6.83 -19.48 19.76
C SER A 423 5.97 -19.20 20.99
N LEU A 424 5.08 -20.12 21.36
CA LEU A 424 4.18 -19.96 22.50
C LEU A 424 4.92 -20.10 23.83
N SER A 425 5.95 -20.95 23.91
CA SER A 425 6.79 -21.00 25.12
C SER A 425 7.47 -19.65 25.38
N VAL A 426 8.01 -19.01 24.34
CA VAL A 426 8.59 -17.66 24.46
C VAL A 426 7.52 -16.62 24.81
N LEU A 427 6.37 -16.64 24.14
CA LEU A 427 5.27 -15.70 24.43
C LEU A 427 4.77 -15.82 25.88
N GLY A 428 4.50 -17.04 26.35
CA GLY A 428 4.08 -17.28 27.73
C GLY A 428 5.12 -16.83 28.73
N ALA A 429 6.41 -17.01 28.43
CA ALA A 429 7.50 -16.54 29.28
C ALA A 429 7.57 -15.00 29.36
N GLU A 430 7.38 -14.29 28.23
CA GLU A 430 7.31 -12.82 28.22
C GLU A 430 6.11 -12.31 29.03
N LEU A 431 4.95 -12.95 28.91
CA LEU A 431 3.76 -12.60 29.71
C LEU A 431 3.97 -12.86 31.21
N LEU A 432 4.63 -13.96 31.58
CA LEU A 432 4.98 -14.26 32.97
C LEU A 432 5.98 -13.24 33.54
N LYS A 433 6.91 -12.73 32.74
CA LYS A 433 7.84 -11.67 33.16
C LYS A 433 7.10 -10.38 33.54
N LEU A 434 6.06 -9.99 32.79
CA LEU A 434 5.25 -8.81 33.14
C LEU A 434 4.60 -8.94 34.52
N ASN A 435 4.19 -10.16 34.87
CA ASN A 435 3.62 -10.48 36.19
C ASN A 435 4.68 -10.80 37.26
N ASN A 436 5.95 -10.48 37.01
CA ASN A 436 7.09 -10.76 37.89
C ASN A 436 7.26 -12.25 38.28
N LYS A 437 6.73 -13.18 37.48
CA LYS A 437 6.82 -14.63 37.69
C LYS A 437 8.08 -15.23 37.02
N LYS A 438 9.25 -14.71 37.40
CA LYS A 438 10.54 -15.00 36.73
C LYS A 438 10.90 -16.49 36.69
N ASN A 439 10.62 -17.24 37.75
CA ASN A 439 10.92 -18.68 37.80
C ASN A 439 10.05 -19.50 36.85
N GLU A 440 8.77 -19.14 36.69
CA GLU A 440 7.87 -19.78 35.74
C GLU A 440 8.27 -19.39 34.30
N ALA A 441 8.62 -18.12 34.08
CA ALA A 441 9.12 -17.65 32.79
C ALA A 441 10.38 -18.40 32.36
N LEU A 442 11.34 -18.60 33.28
CA LEU A 442 12.56 -19.36 33.03
C LEU A 442 12.27 -20.79 32.55
N LYS A 443 11.30 -21.48 33.16
CA LYS A 443 10.90 -22.85 32.73
C LYS A 443 10.40 -22.86 31.29
N LEU A 444 9.59 -21.87 30.90
CA LEU A 444 9.08 -21.79 29.53
C LEU A 444 10.17 -21.40 28.52
N TYR A 445 11.10 -20.50 28.85
CA TYR A 445 12.24 -20.23 27.97
C TYR A 445 13.13 -21.47 27.78
N LEU A 446 13.41 -22.20 28.86
CA LEU A 446 14.16 -23.46 28.80
C LEU A 446 13.43 -24.48 27.93
N LYS A 447 12.10 -24.54 28.01
CA LYS A 447 11.28 -25.37 27.13
C LYS A 447 11.44 -24.93 25.67
N ALA A 448 11.39 -23.63 25.38
CA ALA A 448 11.54 -23.09 24.03
C ALA A 448 12.85 -23.53 23.36
N ILE A 449 13.99 -23.45 24.06
CA ILE A 449 15.30 -23.83 23.51
C ILE A 449 15.51 -25.35 23.43
N SER A 450 14.70 -26.14 24.17
CA SER A 450 14.78 -27.60 24.12
C SER A 450 14.23 -28.21 22.82
N TYR A 451 13.42 -27.45 22.07
CA TYR A 451 12.83 -27.93 20.83
C TYR A 451 13.77 -27.73 19.63
N PRO A 452 13.91 -28.74 18.75
CA PRO A 452 14.78 -28.65 17.58
C PRO A 452 14.20 -27.72 16.52
N PHE A 453 14.75 -26.52 16.39
CA PHE A 453 14.31 -25.49 15.43
C PHE A 453 14.34 -25.97 13.97
N ASN A 454 15.30 -26.85 13.64
CA ASN A 454 15.49 -27.42 12.30
C ASN A 454 14.36 -28.40 11.88
N LYS A 455 13.47 -28.80 12.80
CA LYS A 455 12.25 -29.54 12.45
C LYS A 455 11.16 -28.65 11.85
N PHE A 456 11.29 -27.34 11.98
CA PHE A 456 10.47 -26.35 11.28
C PHE A 456 11.29 -25.65 10.20
N SER A 457 11.99 -24.58 10.57
CA SER A 457 12.80 -23.74 9.70
C SER A 457 13.74 -22.92 10.59
N PRO A 458 14.98 -22.65 10.15
CA PRO A 458 15.92 -21.80 10.89
C PRO A 458 15.39 -20.39 11.20
N THR A 459 14.41 -19.91 10.43
CA THR A 459 13.74 -18.61 10.65
C THR A 459 13.08 -18.46 12.03
N ILE A 460 12.70 -19.56 12.71
CA ILE A 460 12.22 -19.50 14.10
C ILE A 460 13.33 -19.19 15.11
N GLY A 461 14.58 -19.14 14.64
CA GLY A 461 15.77 -18.78 15.40
C GLY A 461 15.64 -17.46 16.16
N THR A 462 14.84 -16.51 15.66
CA THR A 462 14.51 -15.27 16.39
C THR A 462 13.96 -15.53 17.79
N LYS A 463 13.08 -16.53 17.94
CA LYS A 463 12.50 -16.92 19.25
C LYS A 463 13.47 -17.73 20.09
N VAL A 464 14.28 -18.59 19.46
CA VAL A 464 15.30 -19.38 20.16
C VAL A 464 16.35 -18.46 20.80
N LEU A 465 16.90 -17.50 20.04
CA LEU A 465 17.90 -16.57 20.54
C LEU A 465 17.32 -15.57 21.56
N GLN A 466 16.08 -15.12 21.35
CA GLN A 466 15.34 -14.35 22.36
C GLN A 466 15.25 -15.13 23.69
N ALA A 467 15.01 -16.44 23.65
CA ALA A 467 14.95 -17.25 24.85
C ALA A 467 16.32 -17.34 25.56
N TYR A 468 17.42 -17.59 24.82
CA TYR A 468 18.77 -17.59 25.40
C TYR A 468 19.12 -16.27 26.08
N TYR A 469 18.83 -15.14 25.42
CA TYR A 469 19.04 -13.81 26.00
C TYR A 469 18.30 -13.65 27.34
N ASN A 470 17.02 -14.02 27.38
CA ASN A 470 16.21 -13.88 28.59
C ASN A 470 16.58 -14.88 29.70
N ILE A 471 16.96 -16.12 29.36
CA ILE A 471 17.47 -17.11 30.32
C ILE A 471 18.68 -16.54 31.06
N ALA A 472 19.66 -16.03 30.31
CA ALA A 472 20.87 -15.44 30.88
C ALA A 472 20.54 -14.27 31.80
N MET A 473 19.70 -13.33 31.35
CA MET A 473 19.24 -12.20 32.18
C MET A 473 18.61 -12.65 33.50
N ILE A 474 17.70 -13.64 33.46
CA ILE A 474 17.01 -14.13 34.66
C ILE A 474 17.98 -14.82 35.62
N LEU A 475 18.87 -15.67 35.11
CA LEU A 475 19.86 -16.40 35.91
C LEU A 475 20.84 -15.45 36.57
N TYR A 476 21.36 -14.47 35.82
CA TYR A 476 22.25 -13.44 36.34
C TYR A 476 21.60 -12.69 37.51
N MET A 477 20.34 -12.27 37.33
CA MET A 477 19.60 -11.53 38.35
C MET A 477 19.19 -12.38 39.54
N SER A 478 19.20 -13.70 39.39
CA SER A 478 18.98 -14.66 40.48
C SER A 478 20.29 -15.05 41.18
N GLY A 479 21.43 -14.50 40.77
CA GLY A 479 22.75 -14.76 41.35
C GLY A 479 23.54 -15.89 40.69
N ASP A 480 22.93 -16.66 39.78
CA ASP A 480 23.60 -17.74 39.04
C ASP A 480 24.34 -17.21 37.81
N LYS A 481 25.45 -16.53 38.09
CA LYS A 481 26.29 -15.90 37.06
C LYS A 481 26.96 -16.92 36.15
N ILE A 482 27.30 -18.10 36.67
CA ILE A 482 28.01 -19.15 35.92
C ILE A 482 27.07 -19.69 34.83
N SER A 483 25.87 -20.14 35.20
CA SER A 483 24.90 -20.63 34.23
C SER A 483 24.49 -19.55 33.25
N SER A 484 24.34 -18.30 33.70
CA SER A 484 24.08 -17.16 32.81
C SER A 484 25.13 -17.06 31.69
N ILE A 485 26.43 -17.10 32.02
CA ILE A 485 27.51 -16.99 31.03
C ILE A 485 27.52 -18.19 30.08
N ASN A 486 27.24 -19.40 30.60
CA ASN A 486 27.15 -20.60 29.79
C ASN A 486 26.03 -20.49 28.75
N TYR A 487 24.82 -20.08 29.15
CA TYR A 487 23.71 -19.87 28.22
C TYR A 487 23.98 -18.76 27.20
N LEU A 488 24.76 -17.74 27.54
CA LEU A 488 25.19 -16.75 26.54
C LEU A 488 26.13 -17.35 25.50
N SER A 489 27.08 -18.21 25.90
CA SER A 489 27.93 -18.94 24.96
C SER A 489 27.12 -19.88 24.07
N GLU A 490 26.25 -20.70 24.67
CA GLU A 490 25.37 -21.62 23.94
C GLU A 490 24.43 -20.88 22.97
N GLY A 491 23.92 -19.71 23.36
CA GLY A 491 23.09 -18.88 22.51
C GLY A 491 23.83 -18.39 21.26
N LEU A 492 25.13 -18.04 21.39
CA LEU A 492 25.96 -17.66 20.25
C LEU A 492 26.27 -18.86 19.34
N GLU A 493 26.60 -20.01 19.92
CA GLU A 493 26.77 -21.27 19.17
C GLU A 493 25.50 -21.63 18.41
N LYS A 494 24.33 -21.51 19.05
CA LYS A 494 23.04 -21.73 18.39
C LYS A 494 22.77 -20.73 17.28
N GLY A 495 23.17 -19.47 17.45
CA GLY A 495 23.11 -18.45 16.40
C GLY A 495 23.93 -18.85 15.18
N ILE A 496 25.15 -19.34 15.40
CA ILE A 496 26.02 -19.87 14.34
C ILE A 496 25.35 -21.07 13.65
N ASP A 497 24.78 -22.02 14.39
CA ASP A 497 24.06 -23.17 13.82
C ASP A 497 22.88 -22.73 12.92
N ILE A 498 22.14 -21.69 13.33
CA ILE A 498 21.00 -21.14 12.58
C ILE A 498 21.46 -20.49 11.27
N LEU A 499 22.61 -19.81 11.29
CA LEU A 499 23.21 -19.19 10.10
C LEU A 499 23.90 -20.21 9.19
N ASN A 500 24.40 -21.32 9.74
CA ASN A 500 25.13 -22.36 9.04
C ASN A 500 24.20 -23.45 8.46
N VAL A 501 23.20 -23.02 7.70
CA VAL A 501 22.24 -23.89 7.02
C VAL A 501 22.42 -23.84 5.51
N SER A 502 21.77 -24.76 4.79
CA SER A 502 21.84 -24.74 3.32
C SER A 502 21.24 -23.46 2.77
N TYR A 503 21.73 -23.01 1.61
CA TYR A 503 21.20 -21.78 0.99
C TYR A 503 19.72 -21.93 0.64
N GLU A 504 19.22 -23.15 0.39
CA GLU A 504 17.80 -23.41 0.13
C GLU A 504 16.90 -23.07 1.33
N GLU A 505 17.37 -23.32 2.55
CA GLU A 505 16.65 -22.95 3.77
C GLU A 505 16.76 -21.45 4.08
N LEU A 506 17.84 -20.81 3.63
CA LEU A 506 18.07 -19.39 3.83
C LEU A 506 17.33 -18.52 2.81
N LEU A 507 17.40 -18.88 1.52
CA LEU A 507 16.98 -18.06 0.38
C LEU A 507 15.79 -18.67 -0.38
N GLY A 508 15.57 -19.98 -0.28
CA GLY A 508 14.73 -20.73 -1.21
C GLY A 508 15.46 -21.05 -2.52
N LYS A 509 14.75 -21.01 -3.64
CA LYS A 509 15.29 -21.21 -4.99
C LYS A 509 16.11 -20.01 -5.42
N LYS A 510 17.33 -20.23 -5.91
CA LYS A 510 18.22 -19.18 -6.42
C LYS A 510 17.60 -18.38 -7.56
N GLU A 511 16.80 -19.03 -8.40
CA GLU A 511 16.16 -18.42 -9.57
C GLU A 511 14.95 -17.55 -9.18
N LYS A 512 14.36 -17.79 -8.00
CA LYS A 512 13.18 -17.10 -7.48
C LYS A 512 13.30 -16.97 -5.96
N PRO A 513 14.20 -16.13 -5.43
CA PRO A 513 14.46 -16.07 -3.99
C PRO A 513 13.23 -15.59 -3.21
N LEU A 514 13.07 -16.09 -1.99
CA LEU A 514 12.04 -15.63 -1.05
C LEU A 514 12.60 -14.48 -0.20
N VAL A 515 12.40 -13.24 -0.63
CA VAL A 515 12.99 -12.07 0.06
C VAL A 515 12.64 -11.97 1.54
N PHE A 516 11.44 -12.41 1.94
CA PHE A 516 10.98 -12.29 3.33
C PHE A 516 11.81 -13.13 4.31
N THR A 517 12.44 -14.21 3.86
CA THR A 517 13.30 -15.02 4.74
C THR A 517 14.52 -14.22 5.18
N LEU A 518 15.10 -13.43 4.27
CA LEU A 518 16.24 -12.55 4.56
C LEU A 518 15.90 -11.48 5.60
N PHE A 519 14.68 -10.93 5.57
CA PHE A 519 14.21 -10.02 6.63
C PHE A 519 14.19 -10.69 8.01
N ILE A 520 13.87 -11.98 8.08
CA ILE A 520 13.90 -12.73 9.34
C ILE A 520 15.35 -13.02 9.77
N TYR A 521 16.25 -13.35 8.84
CA TYR A 521 17.68 -13.55 9.15
C TYR A 521 18.36 -12.28 9.66
N HIS A 522 17.96 -11.12 9.15
CA HIS A 522 18.37 -9.85 9.72
C HIS A 522 18.01 -9.76 11.22
N ASP A 523 16.78 -10.12 11.60
CA ASP A 523 16.38 -10.13 13.02
C ASP A 523 17.13 -11.17 13.86
N ILE A 524 17.53 -12.29 13.26
CA ILE A 524 18.39 -13.30 13.91
C ILE A 524 19.75 -12.70 14.26
N ILE A 525 20.36 -11.96 13.32
CA ILE A 525 21.63 -11.27 13.55
C ILE A 525 21.48 -10.22 14.67
N ASP A 526 20.40 -9.45 14.67
CA ASP A 526 20.12 -8.48 15.74
C ASP A 526 20.04 -9.16 17.13
N TRP A 527 19.43 -10.35 17.22
CA TRP A 527 19.42 -11.11 18.47
C TRP A 527 20.81 -11.61 18.88
N MET A 528 21.63 -12.04 17.92
CA MET A 528 23.02 -12.39 18.20
C MET A 528 23.81 -11.19 18.72
N ILE A 529 23.64 -10.00 18.12
CA ILE A 529 24.26 -8.76 18.58
C ILE A 529 23.85 -8.45 20.03
N LYS A 530 22.56 -8.59 20.37
CA LYS A 530 22.07 -8.41 21.76
C LYS A 530 22.70 -9.40 22.74
N ILE A 531 22.86 -10.66 22.35
CA ILE A 531 23.55 -11.67 23.18
C ILE A 531 25.04 -11.31 23.35
N ILE A 532 25.71 -10.82 22.31
CA ILE A 532 27.12 -10.37 22.38
C ILE A 532 27.25 -9.18 23.34
N TYR A 533 26.38 -8.16 23.23
CA TYR A 533 26.39 -7.03 24.14
C TYR A 533 26.17 -7.47 25.58
N LEU A 534 25.21 -8.37 25.80
CA LEU A 534 24.97 -8.92 27.13
C LEU A 534 26.21 -9.67 27.64
N LYS A 535 26.82 -10.54 26.84
CA LYS A 535 28.03 -11.30 27.21
C LYS A 535 29.23 -10.40 27.56
N ASN A 536 29.41 -9.30 26.84
CA ASN A 536 30.57 -8.43 27.00
C ASN A 536 30.41 -7.38 28.11
N HIS A 537 29.18 -7.00 28.44
CA HIS A 537 28.92 -5.85 29.32
C HIS A 537 28.19 -6.21 30.63
N LEU A 538 27.53 -7.36 30.71
CA LEU A 538 26.79 -7.76 31.91
C LEU A 538 27.71 -7.93 33.13
N GLY A 539 27.41 -7.21 34.21
CA GLY A 539 28.17 -7.12 35.44
C GLY A 539 29.32 -6.11 35.44
N PHE A 540 29.59 -5.44 34.32
CA PHE A 540 30.66 -4.44 34.20
C PHE A 540 30.11 -3.06 33.80
N HIS A 541 29.24 -3.04 32.78
CA HIS A 541 28.66 -1.84 32.18
C HIS A 541 27.16 -2.04 31.92
N ASP A 542 26.43 -2.47 32.95
CA ASP A 542 25.01 -2.81 32.86
C ASP A 542 24.14 -1.68 32.29
N ASN A 543 24.48 -0.44 32.66
CA ASN A 543 23.80 0.77 32.21
C ASN A 543 23.93 1.03 30.69
N LEU A 544 24.94 0.46 30.02
CA LEU A 544 25.12 0.61 28.58
C LEU A 544 24.24 -0.34 27.76
N ILE A 545 23.85 -1.49 28.32
CA ILE A 545 23.15 -2.55 27.58
C ILE A 545 21.84 -2.05 26.93
N PRO A 546 20.97 -1.28 27.61
CA PRO A 546 19.77 -0.75 26.97
C PRO A 546 20.09 0.14 25.75
N SER A 547 21.08 1.03 25.88
CA SER A 547 21.50 1.93 24.80
C SER A 547 22.09 1.16 23.62
N LEU A 548 22.97 0.19 23.90
CA LEU A 548 23.54 -0.69 22.87
C LEU A 548 22.45 -1.49 22.15
N ASN A 549 21.50 -2.04 22.90
CA ASN A 549 20.37 -2.77 22.34
C ASN A 549 19.48 -1.87 21.47
N SER A 550 19.36 -0.57 21.77
CA SER A 550 18.62 0.39 20.93
C SER A 550 19.30 0.70 19.60
N ASN A 551 20.60 0.43 19.46
CA ASN A 551 21.36 0.69 18.22
C ASN A 551 21.36 -0.49 17.23
N VAL A 552 20.63 -1.57 17.52
CA VAL A 552 20.44 -2.67 16.55
C VAL A 552 19.56 -2.22 15.39
N TRP A 553 19.71 -2.85 14.23
CA TRP A 553 19.12 -2.33 12.99
C TRP A 553 17.60 -2.31 13.00
N SER A 554 16.95 -3.33 13.56
CA SER A 554 15.48 -3.39 13.67
C SER A 554 14.90 -2.23 14.47
N ILE A 555 15.58 -1.79 15.52
CA ILE A 555 15.15 -0.65 16.35
C ILE A 555 15.38 0.66 15.62
N LEU A 556 16.55 0.84 15.00
CA LEU A 556 16.84 2.02 14.17
C LEU A 556 15.86 2.17 13.00
N LEU A 557 15.49 1.07 12.35
CA LEU A 557 14.49 1.06 11.28
C LEU A 557 13.11 1.45 11.80
N LYS A 558 12.71 0.92 12.97
CA LYS A 558 11.45 1.30 13.61
C LYS A 558 11.41 2.78 13.94
N GLU A 559 12.46 3.32 14.57
CA GLU A 559 12.56 4.74 14.89
C GLU A 559 12.49 5.63 13.64
N ARG A 560 13.18 5.24 12.55
CA ARG A 560 13.09 5.94 11.27
C ARG A 560 11.70 5.86 10.65
N MET A 561 11.03 4.71 10.70
CA MET A 561 9.67 4.56 10.20
C MET A 561 8.67 5.39 11.02
N ASP A 562 8.80 5.38 12.35
CA ASP A 562 7.97 6.20 13.23
C ASP A 562 8.20 7.70 12.96
N ALA A 563 9.45 8.12 12.75
CA ALA A 563 9.77 9.48 12.33
C ALA A 563 9.17 9.84 10.96
N ILE A 564 9.25 8.94 9.97
CA ILE A 564 8.63 9.12 8.65
C ILE A 564 7.11 9.24 8.78
N LYS A 565 6.47 8.41 9.59
CA LYS A 565 5.02 8.47 9.82
C LYS A 565 4.62 9.80 10.47
N ASN A 566 5.39 10.26 11.46
CA ASN A 566 5.17 11.56 12.09
C ASN A 566 5.36 12.71 11.09
N MET A 567 6.40 12.66 10.24
CA MET A 567 6.60 13.63 9.17
C MET A 567 5.45 13.64 8.16
N ASN A 568 4.96 12.48 7.73
CA ASN A 568 3.80 12.37 6.86
C ASN A 568 2.53 12.95 7.50
N SER A 569 2.34 12.75 8.81
CA SER A 569 1.23 13.36 9.56
C SER A 569 1.34 14.89 9.56
N MET A 570 2.52 15.44 9.83
CA MET A 570 2.75 16.89 9.80
C MET A 570 2.55 17.48 8.39
N ILE A 571 2.96 16.76 7.34
CA ILE A 571 2.72 17.17 5.94
C ILE A 571 1.23 17.24 5.66
N LYS A 572 0.45 16.21 6.03
CA LYS A 572 -1.02 16.23 5.87
C LYS A 572 -1.67 17.39 6.62
N GLU A 573 -1.26 17.66 7.85
CA GLU A 573 -1.78 18.79 8.64
C GLU A 573 -1.48 20.14 7.97
N ARG A 574 -0.25 20.29 7.46
CA ARG A 574 0.15 21.48 6.70
C ARG A 574 -0.68 21.62 5.42
N ASP A 575 -0.87 20.56 4.66
CA ASP A 575 -1.61 20.59 3.40
C ASP A 575 -3.11 20.90 3.63
N ASN A 576 -3.71 20.38 4.71
CA ASN A 576 -5.05 20.78 5.15
C ASN A 576 -5.12 22.28 5.51
N THR A 577 -4.11 22.80 6.18
CA THR A 577 -4.01 24.23 6.52
C THR A 577 -3.90 25.09 5.25
N ILE A 578 -3.07 24.68 4.29
CA ILE A 578 -2.92 25.35 2.99
C ILE A 578 -4.24 25.34 2.23
N SER A 579 -4.95 24.21 2.19
CA SER A 579 -6.26 24.09 1.54
C SER A 579 -7.28 25.05 2.17
N THR A 580 -7.33 25.10 3.50
CA THR A 580 -8.22 26.01 4.24
C THR A 580 -7.91 27.47 3.95
N GLN A 581 -6.62 27.85 3.95
CA GLN A 581 -6.19 29.20 3.59
C GLN A 581 -6.51 29.54 2.13
N GLY A 582 -6.40 28.57 1.21
CA GLY A 582 -6.81 28.72 -0.18
C GLY A 582 -8.29 29.07 -0.32
N GLY A 583 -9.17 28.35 0.40
CA GLY A 583 -10.61 28.66 0.43
C GLY A 583 -10.91 30.08 0.95
N MET A 584 -10.24 30.50 2.03
CA MET A 584 -10.39 31.87 2.56
C MET A 584 -9.92 32.95 1.56
N LEU A 585 -8.88 32.66 0.77
CA LEU A 585 -8.41 33.58 -0.27
C LEU A 585 -9.42 33.69 -1.42
N GLU A 586 -10.05 32.58 -1.80
CA GLU A 586 -11.10 32.56 -2.82
C GLU A 586 -12.33 33.35 -2.38
N GLU A 587 -12.77 33.19 -1.13
CA GLU A 587 -13.84 34.01 -0.54
C GLU A 587 -13.49 35.51 -0.55
N ARG A 588 -12.25 35.86 -0.17
CA ARG A 588 -11.79 37.26 -0.22
C ARG A 588 -11.76 37.80 -1.65
N MET A 589 -11.34 36.99 -2.61
CA MET A 589 -11.30 37.39 -4.02
C MET A 589 -12.72 37.65 -4.55
N ASN A 590 -13.69 36.79 -4.18
CA ASN A 590 -15.09 37.01 -4.51
C ASN A 590 -15.61 38.32 -3.92
N GLY A 591 -15.29 38.62 -2.65
CA GLY A 591 -15.64 39.90 -2.03
C GLY A 591 -14.99 41.12 -2.71
N ILE A 592 -13.75 41.00 -3.20
CA ILE A 592 -13.09 42.06 -3.98
C ILE A 592 -13.82 42.28 -5.31
N ASN A 593 -14.17 41.21 -6.02
CA ASN A 593 -14.91 41.31 -7.28
C ASN A 593 -16.29 41.98 -7.08
N GLU A 594 -16.98 41.68 -5.98
CA GLU A 594 -18.24 42.37 -5.62
C GLU A 594 -18.01 43.86 -5.35
N LEU A 595 -16.94 44.22 -4.65
CA LEU A 595 -16.59 45.63 -4.42
C LEU A 595 -16.24 46.36 -5.74
N GLU A 596 -15.55 45.73 -6.68
CA GLU A 596 -15.28 46.30 -8.00
C GLU A 596 -16.56 46.60 -8.77
N LEU A 597 -17.56 45.71 -8.72
CA LEU A 597 -18.87 45.95 -9.32
C LEU A 597 -19.56 47.19 -8.72
N VAL A 598 -19.47 47.37 -7.40
CA VAL A 598 -20.01 48.55 -6.71
C VAL A 598 -19.27 49.82 -7.12
N ILE A 599 -17.94 49.79 -7.20
CA ILE A 599 -17.12 50.93 -7.64
C ILE A 599 -17.50 51.35 -9.07
N HIS A 600 -17.63 50.39 -9.99
CA HIS A 600 -18.06 50.67 -11.36
C HIS A 600 -19.49 51.23 -11.44
N ALA A 601 -20.39 50.82 -10.55
CA ALA A 601 -21.72 51.41 -10.46
C ALA A 601 -21.68 52.85 -9.94
N GLN A 602 -20.86 53.13 -8.92
CA GLN A 602 -20.68 54.50 -8.40
C GLN A 602 -20.04 55.43 -9.43
N GLN A 603 -19.07 54.93 -10.20
CA GLN A 603 -18.41 55.72 -11.24
C GLN A 603 -19.41 56.16 -12.33
N ARG A 604 -20.31 55.27 -12.76
CA ARG A 604 -21.40 55.63 -13.69
C ARG A 604 -22.33 56.70 -13.11
N LEU A 605 -22.73 56.58 -11.85
CA LEU A 605 -23.56 57.60 -11.19
C LEU A 605 -22.86 58.96 -11.09
N ILE A 606 -21.54 58.98 -10.90
CA ILE A 606 -20.75 60.21 -10.90
C ILE A 606 -20.71 60.83 -12.30
N GLU A 607 -20.51 60.03 -13.34
CA GLU A 607 -20.55 60.48 -14.74
C GLU A 607 -21.93 61.08 -15.09
N GLU A 608 -23.03 60.37 -14.77
CA GLU A 608 -24.40 60.88 -14.97
C GLU A 608 -24.65 62.21 -14.23
N ARG A 609 -24.18 62.32 -12.97
CA ARG A 609 -24.29 63.57 -12.21
C ARG A 609 -23.46 64.69 -12.81
N TRP A 610 -22.29 64.38 -13.33
CA TRP A 610 -21.41 65.35 -13.99
C TRP A 610 -22.06 65.92 -15.26
N GLU A 611 -22.66 65.05 -16.08
CA GLU A 611 -23.42 65.48 -17.26
C GLU A 611 -24.60 66.38 -16.89
N ALA A 612 -25.40 65.99 -15.89
CA ALA A 612 -26.52 66.79 -15.42
C ALA A 612 -26.06 68.17 -14.88
N MET A 613 -24.91 68.23 -14.21
CA MET A 613 -24.33 69.50 -13.77
C MET A 613 -23.91 70.38 -14.94
N GLN A 614 -23.32 69.82 -15.99
CA GLN A 614 -22.95 70.56 -17.21
C GLN A 614 -24.18 71.11 -17.94
N GLU A 615 -25.27 70.34 -18.04
CA GLU A 615 -26.54 70.83 -18.57
C GLU A 615 -27.12 71.96 -17.73
N MET A 616 -27.08 71.83 -16.39
CA MET A 616 -27.56 72.86 -15.49
C MET A 616 -26.73 74.15 -15.59
N GLU A 617 -25.40 74.04 -15.72
CA GLU A 617 -24.52 75.18 -15.96
C GLU A 617 -24.89 75.91 -17.26
N LYS A 618 -25.17 75.16 -18.33
CA LYS A 618 -25.64 75.72 -19.59
C LYS A 618 -26.98 76.45 -19.45
N MET A 619 -27.95 75.86 -18.75
CA MET A 619 -29.25 76.50 -18.48
C MET A 619 -29.10 77.77 -17.64
N ILE A 620 -28.18 77.80 -16.67
CA ILE A 620 -27.89 78.99 -15.87
C ILE A 620 -27.32 80.10 -16.76
N ILE A 621 -26.37 79.78 -17.63
CA ILE A 621 -25.79 80.75 -18.59
C ILE A 621 -26.89 81.30 -19.52
N GLU A 622 -27.75 80.44 -20.07
CA GLU A 622 -28.88 80.88 -20.92
C GLU A 622 -29.85 81.79 -20.16
N ARG A 623 -30.18 81.44 -18.91
CA ARG A 623 -31.03 82.27 -18.04
C ARG A 623 -30.38 83.62 -17.75
N ASP A 624 -29.09 83.63 -17.41
CA ASP A 624 -28.37 84.86 -17.07
C ASP A 624 -28.21 85.77 -18.29
N ASN A 625 -28.00 85.22 -19.49
CA ASN A 625 -28.05 85.97 -20.75
C ASN A 625 -29.43 86.58 -20.98
N THR A 626 -30.51 85.81 -20.78
CA THR A 626 -31.89 86.32 -20.93
C THR A 626 -32.19 87.45 -19.94
N ILE A 627 -31.72 87.33 -18.70
CA ILE A 627 -31.84 88.39 -17.67
C ILE A 627 -31.05 89.63 -18.08
N SER A 628 -29.86 89.46 -18.67
CA SER A 628 -29.03 90.56 -19.17
C SER A 628 -29.71 91.28 -20.34
N GLU A 629 -30.29 90.55 -21.29
CA GLU A 629 -31.08 91.10 -22.40
C GLU A 629 -32.31 91.87 -21.91
N LEU A 630 -33.05 91.31 -20.95
CA LEU A 630 -34.20 91.99 -20.33
C LEU A 630 -33.80 93.26 -19.58
N LYS A 631 -32.61 93.28 -18.94
CA LYS A 631 -32.06 94.49 -18.31
C LYS A 631 -31.65 95.58 -19.30
N ASN A 632 -31.32 95.22 -20.55
CA ASN A 632 -31.00 96.20 -21.61
C ASN A 632 -32.25 96.77 -22.30
N LEU A 633 -33.42 96.17 -22.09
CA LEU A 633 -34.72 96.61 -22.63
C LEU A 633 -35.52 97.52 -21.68
N ILE A 634 -35.05 97.68 -20.44
CA ILE A 634 -35.56 98.62 -19.43
C ILE A 634 -34.57 99.79 -19.35
#